data_AF-A0A2H6KIW6-F1
#
_entry.id   AF-A0A2H6KIW6-F1
#
_cell.length_a   1.000
_cell.length_b   1.000
_cell.length_c   1.000
_cell.angle_alpha   90.00
_cell.angle_beta   90.00
_cell.angle_gamma   90.00
#
_symmetry.space_group_name_H-M   'P 1'
#
loop_
_entity.id
_entity.type
_entity.pdbx_description
1 polymer ?
#
loop_
_entity_poly.entity_id
_entity_poly.type
_entity_poly.pdbx_seq_one_letter_code
_entity_poly.pdbx_strand_id
1 'polypeptide(L)'
;MGFIGGTVEVKNAIIKGLHSNVNQLEKLLKTSCGGEGCDCHKHYNNLQKLLKSVQENCKKYDALQTQIAQKLAENKNSQVSVSGDVDSLKQQVEELQKEIFSQSSTLTTQINIVISAVQSKISELDKKKKDVDTLQSQVNDLKKKIDAKQNNDVQLEDLQEELQKAQENFPEKDAKSLDSHQTSMMSLNSLQSLCQHCNEVSKMKQNNEQPKKLLESLCGGLEKFLGYSNGNYTGEGIVYSDLDRLCDGVMAFLHGVLESVKDDDNVTTYDKDDLKITKVIDTLNTSVGKGREAFQAAVRQVSEWLTKHGAQVDKATRGVTAELGKLITKLSSGAGENNNEYYKEVENQEGAPLSEQLKEWTSTLQKIEDEVTQIETQHAKPLDSSLRDNILREINVVKKSVKMLHDSSKEKLIVEQAFEVDVTLAHERKELKEKIEEESERVRKELTQQEEKVKKEIDKESREVRRKLAEQFVMLRGIAEDLKDAKNAQFKSIYGTMDESQKMLKDFDDGCENDIWRYLYEIKMRLNNFVGQNATLLTLCRILKDGVEGLDKKLQEDLRTLRKSIDKGISAYIGQVKRAAYNATQKLSTQVDLSSIANGLFEDSKLRKWLWSVHRGNVSSHSAAQPQAGDVTKGLQSLTKFAAVGSDTANMSAFEAILQDLQKHAGNVFQNADVDDLSKIKDVMNKCHDARVSLEEAVIKVQAELTSLESLPGIVDANNNHIMGLLNSIKNDLDNKFAHIYEHIKNSEDALSSAIQAVEYNVRTAQDKAMSSVDALKDSLTKTVIDAFEASRRSVSQLQTTLLQKVVMAFEEITKRVKNQFAAQHKSDLEALKKLVTEQRTAITAIIEKDKRTGIKGLLKGLRGMKVTATAKGPPTFESSTKLLDDLKEDEIKNDFIKLTGKFKAYSENILIYIGKQINDAFKEPTKKAYYDSLQSIYDKLAKLLEHLGKDDRKFHFDSEFSKLLAELKSLLGGLNPSSFSHLSLPVVQAIKDGLEAFVTQLGFAYVNEYSSAPKINWEDKVFMDGNKCANVCLTTIFTLFHRLHKLFYNCSTRWKGINIDGVGRKDGALKHFLRNEGFDSVNLINKEHSGWNVALRLSKKFRDYEEFNASPSTNHINFNTYHESIKNSIKSENVLGRLFGHLESYLSVCHISTFTATRYPCSVFEMLGWLGGLKYNAFYYKVRDQCNASIKDENNRAPKNILADIVAHHLPSISAPTYRLLVAITGTGDSHSHYGCEYLGEKIALICF
;
A
#
# COMPACT_ATOMS: atom_id res chain seq x y z
N MET A 1 70.81 59.92 -10.40
CA MET A 1 70.60 60.16 -11.84
C MET A 1 71.20 61.51 -12.23
N GLY A 2 72.02 61.57 -13.29
CA GLY A 2 72.56 62.82 -13.85
C GLY A 2 72.46 62.81 -15.38
N PHE A 3 71.32 62.33 -15.88
CA PHE A 3 71.19 61.59 -17.14
C PHE A 3 71.51 62.39 -18.41
N ILE A 4 71.41 63.72 -18.36
CA ILE A 4 71.67 64.63 -19.48
C ILE A 4 72.57 65.76 -18.94
N GLY A 5 73.68 66.04 -19.63
CA GLY A 5 74.62 67.14 -19.36
C GLY A 5 75.54 66.99 -18.14
N GLY A 6 75.10 66.37 -17.05
CA GLY A 6 75.84 66.38 -15.77
C GLY A 6 76.92 65.31 -15.57
N THR A 7 77.07 64.33 -16.47
CA THR A 7 77.87 63.12 -16.22
C THR A 7 79.39 63.35 -16.24
N VAL A 8 80.15 62.34 -15.80
CA VAL A 8 81.62 62.37 -15.88
C VAL A 8 82.07 62.31 -17.34
N GLU A 9 81.43 61.49 -18.17
CA GLU A 9 81.72 61.33 -19.59
C GLU A 9 81.54 62.64 -20.36
N VAL A 10 80.46 63.38 -20.10
CA VAL A 10 80.22 64.70 -20.72
C VAL A 10 81.29 65.71 -20.29
N LYS A 11 81.65 65.75 -18.99
CA LYS A 11 82.74 66.63 -18.50
C LYS A 11 84.09 66.26 -19.13
N ASN A 12 84.39 64.97 -19.22
CA ASN A 12 85.62 64.46 -19.82
C ASN A 12 85.70 64.80 -21.32
N ALA A 13 84.60 64.66 -22.06
CA ALA A 13 84.51 65.05 -23.47
C ALA A 13 84.71 66.56 -23.66
N ILE A 14 84.07 67.39 -22.83
CA ILE A 14 84.25 68.85 -22.85
C ILE A 14 85.71 69.23 -22.54
N ILE A 15 86.36 68.59 -21.56
CA ILE A 15 87.78 68.85 -21.21
C ILE A 15 88.72 68.41 -22.34
N LYS A 16 88.49 67.25 -22.96
CA LYS A 16 89.27 66.83 -24.15
C LYS A 16 89.06 67.76 -25.33
N GLY A 17 87.82 68.22 -25.55
CA GLY A 17 87.49 69.24 -26.55
C GLY A 17 88.20 70.57 -26.30
N LEU A 18 88.20 71.06 -25.05
CA LEU A 18 88.98 72.22 -24.62
C LEU A 18 90.48 72.00 -24.88
N HIS A 19 91.07 70.91 -24.40
CA HIS A 19 92.50 70.65 -24.54
C HIS A 19 92.92 70.60 -26.02
N SER A 20 92.16 69.88 -26.86
CA SER A 20 92.43 69.77 -28.30
C SER A 20 92.27 71.11 -29.01
N ASN A 21 91.16 71.82 -28.78
CA ASN A 21 90.91 73.12 -29.41
C ASN A 21 91.94 74.18 -28.97
N VAL A 22 92.23 74.31 -27.67
CA VAL A 22 93.23 75.26 -27.14
C VAL A 22 94.62 75.01 -27.74
N ASN A 23 95.04 73.74 -27.87
CA ASN A 23 96.30 73.35 -28.50
C ASN A 23 96.40 73.68 -29.99
N GLN A 24 95.26 73.73 -30.70
CA GLN A 24 95.20 74.17 -32.10
C GLN A 24 95.10 75.70 -32.20
N LEU A 25 94.23 76.32 -31.40
CA LEU A 25 93.95 77.75 -31.42
C LEU A 25 95.19 78.59 -31.08
N GLU A 26 96.05 78.17 -30.14
CA GLU A 26 97.31 78.88 -29.88
C GLU A 26 98.20 78.93 -31.14
N LYS A 27 98.26 77.83 -31.91
CA LYS A 27 99.06 77.75 -33.15
C LYS A 27 98.43 78.56 -34.28
N LEU A 28 97.11 78.50 -34.41
CA LEU A 28 96.35 79.23 -35.43
C LEU A 28 96.44 80.74 -35.20
N LEU A 29 96.16 81.22 -33.98
CA LEU A 29 96.26 82.64 -33.64
C LEU A 29 97.71 83.15 -33.66
N LYS A 30 98.71 82.33 -33.34
CA LYS A 30 100.12 82.70 -33.55
C LYS A 30 100.44 82.87 -35.05
N THR A 31 99.79 82.12 -35.93
CA THR A 31 99.97 82.22 -37.39
C THR A 31 99.21 83.41 -37.97
N SER A 32 97.94 83.63 -37.61
CA SER A 32 97.13 84.74 -38.14
C SER A 32 97.41 86.09 -37.48
N CYS A 33 97.60 86.11 -36.17
CA CYS A 33 97.63 87.32 -35.34
C CYS A 33 98.97 87.55 -34.60
N GLY A 34 99.95 86.66 -34.76
CA GLY A 34 101.19 86.68 -33.98
C GLY A 34 102.29 87.63 -34.49
N GLY A 35 102.16 88.19 -35.70
CA GLY A 35 103.10 89.17 -36.25
C GLY A 35 102.86 90.59 -35.72
N GLU A 36 103.94 91.37 -35.60
CA GLU A 36 103.97 92.72 -34.98
C GLU A 36 103.14 93.79 -35.72
N GLY A 37 102.54 93.46 -36.87
CA GLY A 37 101.71 94.34 -37.69
C GLY A 37 100.22 93.96 -37.79
N CYS A 38 99.70 93.12 -36.89
CA CYS A 38 98.26 92.80 -36.81
C CYS A 38 97.64 93.55 -35.61
N ASP A 39 96.64 94.42 -35.80
CA ASP A 39 95.97 95.11 -34.66
C ASP A 39 95.35 94.11 -33.65
N CYS A 40 94.92 92.98 -34.22
CA CYS A 40 94.64 91.67 -33.62
C CYS A 40 95.55 91.30 -32.41
N HIS A 41 96.84 91.62 -32.51
CA HIS A 41 97.90 91.16 -31.61
C HIS A 41 97.72 91.64 -30.16
N LYS A 42 97.20 92.86 -29.95
CA LYS A 42 96.97 93.42 -28.60
C LYS A 42 95.94 92.61 -27.80
N HIS A 43 94.92 92.09 -28.47
CA HIS A 43 93.89 91.26 -27.83
C HIS A 43 94.34 89.81 -27.67
N TYR A 44 95.12 89.29 -28.62
CA TYR A 44 95.70 87.94 -28.56
C TYR A 44 96.53 87.72 -27.29
N ASN A 45 97.40 88.66 -26.88
CA ASN A 45 98.31 88.49 -25.75
C ASN A 45 97.61 88.31 -24.38
N ASN A 46 96.37 88.77 -24.22
CA ASN A 46 95.55 88.51 -23.04
C ASN A 46 94.89 87.12 -23.09
N LEU A 47 94.33 86.76 -24.26
CA LEU A 47 93.76 85.43 -24.48
C LEU A 47 94.82 84.33 -24.33
N GLN A 48 96.04 84.52 -24.85
CA GLN A 48 97.12 83.52 -24.80
C GLN A 48 97.49 83.12 -23.36
N LYS A 49 97.46 84.07 -22.40
CA LYS A 49 97.73 83.76 -20.98
C LYS A 49 96.67 82.81 -20.38
N LEU A 50 95.39 83.03 -20.70
CA LEU A 50 94.29 82.17 -20.28
C LEU A 50 94.34 80.80 -20.98
N LEU A 51 94.61 80.78 -22.29
CA LEU A 51 94.78 79.55 -23.06
C LEU A 51 95.87 78.66 -22.44
N LYS A 52 97.02 79.21 -22.06
CA LYS A 52 98.09 78.45 -21.39
C LYS A 52 97.69 77.89 -20.02
N SER A 53 96.97 78.66 -19.20
CA SER A 53 96.47 78.18 -17.91
C SER A 53 95.50 76.99 -18.07
N VAL A 54 94.56 77.08 -19.01
CA VAL A 54 93.65 75.97 -19.35
C VAL A 54 94.43 74.77 -19.90
N GLN A 55 95.40 75.00 -20.78
CA GLN A 55 96.25 73.96 -21.37
C GLN A 55 97.08 73.21 -20.31
N GLU A 56 97.64 73.91 -19.33
CA GLU A 56 98.37 73.30 -18.20
C GLU A 56 97.43 72.47 -17.30
N ASN A 57 96.25 72.99 -16.98
CA ASN A 57 95.27 72.26 -16.17
C ASN A 57 94.72 71.03 -16.91
N CYS A 58 94.53 71.10 -18.23
CA CYS A 58 94.19 69.92 -19.05
C CYS A 58 95.32 68.88 -19.04
N LYS A 59 96.59 69.28 -19.14
CA LYS A 59 97.75 68.36 -19.03
C LYS A 59 97.82 67.68 -17.66
N LYS A 60 97.58 68.42 -16.56
CA LYS A 60 97.47 67.84 -15.20
C LYS A 60 96.32 66.82 -15.13
N TYR A 61 95.17 67.14 -15.74
CA TYR A 61 94.00 66.28 -15.77
C TYR A 61 94.27 64.97 -16.53
N ASP A 62 94.86 65.04 -17.73
CA ASP A 62 95.21 63.85 -18.52
C ASP A 62 96.28 62.99 -17.82
N ALA A 63 97.21 63.61 -17.08
CA ALA A 63 98.18 62.89 -16.25
C ALA A 63 97.51 62.14 -15.07
N LEU A 64 96.58 62.78 -14.35
CA LEU A 64 95.79 62.13 -13.28
C LEU A 64 94.90 61.00 -13.82
N GLN A 65 94.26 61.19 -14.98
CA GLN A 65 93.51 60.12 -15.66
C GLN A 65 94.42 58.93 -16.01
N THR A 66 95.65 59.21 -16.48
CA THR A 66 96.64 58.17 -16.80
C THR A 66 97.08 57.40 -15.54
N GLN A 67 97.31 58.09 -14.42
CA GLN A 67 97.64 57.46 -13.14
C GLN A 67 96.49 56.59 -12.61
N ILE A 68 95.25 57.06 -12.70
CA ILE A 68 94.05 56.27 -12.35
C ILE A 68 93.95 55.02 -13.24
N ALA A 69 94.17 55.16 -14.56
CA ALA A 69 94.13 54.02 -15.49
C ALA A 69 95.24 52.99 -15.19
N GLN A 70 96.45 53.45 -14.87
CA GLN A 70 97.57 52.58 -14.45
C GLN A 70 97.24 51.85 -13.14
N LYS A 71 96.76 52.56 -12.11
CA LYS A 71 96.37 51.94 -10.82
C LYS A 71 95.22 50.94 -10.98
N LEU A 72 94.23 51.22 -11.84
CA LEU A 72 93.16 50.28 -12.15
C LEU A 72 93.63 49.06 -12.97
N ALA A 73 94.69 49.18 -13.76
CA ALA A 73 95.31 48.07 -14.47
C ALA A 73 96.16 47.18 -13.55
N GLU A 74 96.96 47.78 -12.66
CA GLU A 74 97.68 47.07 -11.60
C GLU A 74 96.73 46.23 -10.74
N ASN A 75 95.58 46.81 -10.36
CA ASN A 75 94.56 46.18 -9.51
C ASN A 75 93.85 44.97 -10.17
N LYS A 76 94.04 44.71 -11.47
CA LYS A 76 93.58 43.45 -12.11
C LYS A 76 94.51 42.27 -11.87
N ASN A 77 95.76 42.51 -11.45
CA ASN A 77 96.81 41.50 -11.36
C ASN A 77 97.26 41.22 -9.90
N SER A 78 96.52 41.66 -8.88
CA SER A 78 96.87 41.44 -7.46
C SER A 78 95.63 41.44 -6.55
N GLN A 79 95.63 40.60 -5.51
CA GLN A 79 94.51 40.42 -4.58
C GLN A 79 94.44 41.44 -3.43
N VAL A 80 95.21 42.53 -3.47
CA VAL A 80 95.27 43.53 -2.38
C VAL A 80 94.41 44.74 -2.72
N SER A 81 93.47 45.08 -1.83
CA SER A 81 92.57 46.23 -2.02
C SER A 81 93.30 47.57 -1.84
N VAL A 82 93.51 48.31 -2.94
CA VAL A 82 94.07 49.66 -2.95
C VAL A 82 93.00 50.70 -3.35
N SER A 83 91.82 50.67 -2.72
CA SER A 83 90.73 51.61 -3.01
C SER A 83 91.08 53.06 -2.66
N GLY A 84 91.69 53.29 -1.48
CA GLY A 84 91.91 54.64 -0.96
C GLY A 84 92.71 55.57 -1.88
N ASP A 85 93.79 55.09 -2.48
CA ASP A 85 94.63 55.89 -3.40
C ASP A 85 93.85 56.26 -4.67
N VAL A 86 93.08 55.31 -5.21
CA VAL A 86 92.26 55.51 -6.42
C VAL A 86 91.13 56.50 -6.15
N ASP A 87 90.53 56.47 -4.97
CA ASP A 87 89.47 57.40 -4.57
C ASP A 87 90.00 58.81 -4.26
N SER A 88 91.20 58.92 -3.69
CA SER A 88 91.93 60.20 -3.56
C SER A 88 92.24 60.83 -4.93
N LEU A 89 92.75 60.03 -5.89
CA LEU A 89 93.00 60.51 -7.26
C LEU A 89 91.71 60.94 -7.98
N LYS A 90 90.59 60.24 -7.78
CA LYS A 90 89.27 60.68 -8.29
C LYS A 90 88.86 62.03 -7.71
N GLN A 91 89.09 62.28 -6.42
CA GLN A 91 88.75 63.58 -5.81
C GLN A 91 89.61 64.72 -6.39
N GLN A 92 90.92 64.52 -6.55
CA GLN A 92 91.82 65.49 -7.20
C GLN A 92 91.37 65.78 -8.64
N VAL A 93 90.95 64.76 -9.38
CA VAL A 93 90.32 64.92 -10.71
C VAL A 93 89.06 65.78 -10.62
N GLU A 94 88.12 65.49 -9.72
CA GLU A 94 86.90 66.30 -9.59
C GLU A 94 87.16 67.75 -9.18
N GLU A 95 88.20 68.02 -8.39
CA GLU A 95 88.61 69.38 -8.03
C GLU A 95 89.22 70.13 -9.22
N LEU A 96 90.12 69.50 -9.97
CA LEU A 96 90.69 70.06 -11.18
C LEU A 96 89.64 70.27 -12.30
N GLN A 97 88.62 69.41 -12.39
CA GLN A 97 87.45 69.63 -13.27
C GLN A 97 86.69 70.92 -12.90
N LYS A 98 86.48 71.18 -11.60
CA LYS A 98 85.83 72.42 -11.13
C LYS A 98 86.69 73.64 -11.47
N GLU A 99 88.01 73.53 -11.32
CA GLU A 99 88.96 74.61 -11.66
C GLU A 99 88.88 74.98 -13.15
N ILE A 100 89.05 74.01 -14.06
CA ILE A 100 88.96 74.22 -15.52
C ILE A 100 87.60 74.83 -15.91
N PHE A 101 86.50 74.35 -15.31
CA PHE A 101 85.17 74.86 -15.63
C PHE A 101 84.95 76.29 -15.10
N SER A 102 85.53 76.64 -13.95
CA SER A 102 85.44 78.01 -13.40
C SER A 102 86.13 79.06 -14.29
N GLN A 103 87.19 78.68 -15.02
CA GLN A 103 87.92 79.55 -15.94
C GLN A 103 87.11 79.90 -17.21
N SER A 104 86.05 79.14 -17.52
CA SER A 104 85.30 79.26 -18.78
C SER A 104 84.56 80.59 -18.99
N SER A 105 84.09 81.25 -17.94
CA SER A 105 83.39 82.55 -18.03
C SER A 105 84.35 83.70 -18.41
N THR A 106 85.51 83.75 -17.73
CA THR A 106 86.62 84.66 -18.06
C THR A 106 87.14 84.41 -19.47
N LEU A 107 87.31 83.14 -19.85
CA LEU A 107 87.76 82.73 -21.18
C LEU A 107 86.75 83.12 -22.28
N THR A 108 85.44 82.89 -22.08
CA THR A 108 84.38 83.33 -22.99
C THR A 108 84.45 84.84 -23.26
N THR A 109 84.67 85.62 -22.20
CA THR A 109 84.73 87.09 -22.29
C THR A 109 85.90 87.56 -23.17
N GLN A 110 87.08 86.96 -23.02
CA GLN A 110 88.24 87.29 -23.87
C GLN A 110 88.12 86.72 -25.29
N ILE A 111 87.51 85.55 -25.47
CA ILE A 111 87.20 84.99 -26.80
C ILE A 111 86.30 85.94 -27.59
N ASN A 112 85.23 86.47 -26.99
CA ASN A 112 84.31 87.39 -27.67
C ASN A 112 85.02 88.67 -28.18
N ILE A 113 86.01 89.18 -27.43
CA ILE A 113 86.84 90.33 -27.84
C ILE A 113 87.73 89.96 -29.04
N VAL A 114 88.41 88.80 -29.00
CA VAL A 114 89.27 88.34 -30.10
C VAL A 114 88.46 87.96 -31.35
N ILE A 115 87.29 87.34 -31.19
CA ILE A 115 86.29 87.10 -32.26
C ILE A 115 85.95 88.42 -32.96
N SER A 116 85.65 89.48 -32.20
CA SER A 116 85.29 90.78 -32.75
C SER A 116 86.43 91.40 -33.57
N ALA A 117 87.67 91.30 -33.07
CA ALA A 117 88.86 91.79 -33.77
C ALA A 117 89.17 90.97 -35.05
N VAL A 118 89.12 89.64 -34.97
CA VAL A 118 89.36 88.74 -36.11
C VAL A 118 88.27 88.91 -37.17
N GLN A 119 86.99 88.98 -36.78
CA GLN A 119 85.89 89.22 -37.71
C GLN A 119 86.00 90.58 -38.41
N SER A 120 86.49 91.62 -37.73
CA SER A 120 86.78 92.91 -38.35
C SER A 120 87.84 92.78 -39.45
N LYS A 121 88.97 92.11 -39.17
CA LYS A 121 90.04 91.94 -40.16
C LYS A 121 89.67 91.02 -41.32
N ILE A 122 88.87 89.98 -41.07
CA ILE A 122 88.23 89.18 -42.14
C ILE A 122 87.35 90.08 -43.02
N SER A 123 86.53 90.95 -42.42
CA SER A 123 85.59 91.82 -43.16
C SER A 123 86.30 92.94 -43.95
N GLU A 124 87.53 93.29 -43.59
CA GLU A 124 88.41 94.19 -44.35
C GLU A 124 89.00 93.46 -45.57
N LEU A 125 89.62 92.30 -45.36
CA LEU A 125 90.28 91.51 -46.41
C LEU A 125 89.28 90.89 -47.41
N ASP A 126 88.10 90.48 -46.94
CA ASP A 126 87.03 89.91 -47.77
C ASP A 126 86.35 90.95 -48.67
N LYS A 127 86.42 92.26 -48.32
CA LYS A 127 86.05 93.35 -49.25
C LYS A 127 87.05 93.44 -50.39
N LYS A 128 88.35 93.60 -50.09
CA LYS A 128 89.42 93.62 -51.09
C LYS A 128 89.33 92.43 -52.05
N LYS A 129 89.07 91.24 -51.51
CA LYS A 129 88.86 90.02 -52.31
C LYS A 129 87.64 90.14 -53.22
N LYS A 130 86.49 90.61 -52.71
CA LYS A 130 85.29 90.82 -53.52
C LYS A 130 85.48 91.83 -54.63
N ASP A 131 86.28 92.86 -54.42
CA ASP A 131 86.60 93.85 -55.45
C ASP A 131 87.39 93.16 -56.60
N VAL A 132 88.40 92.35 -56.26
CA VAL A 132 89.12 91.50 -57.24
C VAL A 132 88.21 90.48 -57.92
N ASP A 133 87.42 89.70 -57.16
CA ASP A 133 86.51 88.68 -57.71
C ASP A 133 85.46 89.31 -58.65
N THR A 134 84.99 90.53 -58.34
CA THR A 134 84.02 91.27 -59.16
C THR A 134 84.65 91.80 -60.44
N LEU A 135 85.79 92.49 -60.36
CA LEU A 135 86.53 92.98 -61.54
C LEU A 135 86.97 91.82 -62.43
N GLN A 136 87.42 90.71 -61.84
CA GLN A 136 87.80 89.50 -62.57
C GLN A 136 86.61 88.89 -63.32
N SER A 137 85.42 88.89 -62.71
CA SER A 137 84.18 88.45 -63.35
C SER A 137 83.76 89.39 -64.49
N GLN A 138 83.85 90.72 -64.27
CA GLN A 138 83.55 91.73 -65.30
C GLN A 138 84.49 91.64 -66.51
N VAL A 139 85.80 91.49 -66.29
CA VAL A 139 86.80 91.23 -67.34
C VAL A 139 86.48 89.93 -68.10
N ASN A 140 86.09 88.87 -67.40
CA ASN A 140 85.74 87.59 -68.03
C ASN A 140 84.45 87.67 -68.87
N ASP A 141 83.45 88.42 -68.42
CA ASP A 141 82.19 88.63 -69.16
C ASP A 141 82.34 89.66 -70.30
N LEU A 142 83.26 90.62 -70.21
CA LEU A 142 83.62 91.49 -71.32
C LEU A 142 84.40 90.75 -72.40
N LYS A 143 85.36 89.88 -72.04
CA LYS A 143 86.04 89.00 -73.01
C LYS A 143 85.04 88.18 -73.84
N LYS A 144 84.08 87.51 -73.19
CA LYS A 144 82.97 86.79 -73.86
C LYS A 144 82.12 87.68 -74.80
N LYS A 145 81.97 88.98 -74.51
CA LYS A 145 81.21 89.94 -75.35
C LYS A 145 82.04 90.48 -76.52
N ILE A 146 83.35 90.63 -76.33
CA ILE A 146 84.31 91.02 -77.37
C ILE A 146 84.47 89.87 -78.37
N ASP A 147 84.57 88.62 -77.90
CA ASP A 147 84.49 87.41 -78.73
C ASP A 147 83.18 87.35 -79.57
N ALA A 148 82.11 87.96 -79.07
CA ALA A 148 80.81 88.09 -79.72
C ALA A 148 80.62 89.38 -80.57
N LYS A 149 81.67 90.20 -80.73
CA LYS A 149 81.76 91.38 -81.62
C LYS A 149 80.74 92.51 -81.35
N GLN A 150 80.67 93.03 -80.11
CA GLN A 150 79.74 94.12 -79.74
C GLN A 150 80.38 95.29 -78.97
N ASN A 151 81.49 95.86 -79.50
CA ASN A 151 82.32 96.93 -78.87
C ASN A 151 82.99 96.47 -77.54
N ASN A 152 84.00 97.14 -76.96
CA ASN A 152 84.93 98.18 -77.42
C ASN A 152 86.25 97.91 -76.67
N ASP A 153 87.38 97.72 -77.36
CA ASP A 153 88.59 97.17 -76.71
C ASP A 153 89.13 98.03 -75.54
N VAL A 154 88.97 99.35 -75.61
CA VAL A 154 89.42 100.31 -74.56
C VAL A 154 88.84 99.96 -73.18
N GLN A 155 87.56 99.54 -73.10
CA GLN A 155 86.95 99.18 -71.81
C GLN A 155 87.53 97.89 -71.22
N LEU A 156 88.17 97.05 -72.04
CA LEU A 156 88.87 95.87 -71.55
C LEU A 156 90.25 96.25 -70.98
N GLU A 157 90.96 97.20 -71.60
CA GLU A 157 92.22 97.72 -71.04
C GLU A 157 91.98 98.46 -69.71
N ASP A 158 90.97 99.35 -69.65
CA ASP A 158 90.58 100.05 -68.42
C ASP A 158 90.31 99.06 -67.26
N LEU A 159 89.47 98.05 -67.49
CA LEU A 159 89.12 97.06 -66.46
C LEU A 159 90.24 96.04 -66.19
N GLN A 160 91.18 95.84 -67.11
CA GLN A 160 92.39 95.07 -66.83
C GLN A 160 93.37 95.87 -65.97
N GLU A 161 93.50 97.19 -66.16
CA GLU A 161 94.23 98.07 -65.24
C GLU A 161 93.57 98.14 -63.86
N GLU A 162 92.24 98.28 -63.76
CA GLU A 162 91.53 98.25 -62.47
C GLU A 162 91.67 96.90 -61.77
N LEU A 163 91.53 95.79 -62.50
CA LEU A 163 91.77 94.44 -61.97
C LEU A 163 93.21 94.27 -61.46
N GLN A 164 94.21 94.77 -62.19
CA GLN A 164 95.61 94.69 -61.75
C GLN A 164 95.85 95.56 -60.50
N LYS A 165 95.32 96.79 -60.46
CA LYS A 165 95.36 97.65 -59.26
C LYS A 165 94.64 96.99 -58.07
N ALA A 166 93.55 96.25 -58.30
CA ALA A 166 92.87 95.49 -57.25
C ALA A 166 93.69 94.29 -56.76
N GLN A 167 94.35 93.56 -57.67
CA GLN A 167 95.26 92.45 -57.34
C GLN A 167 96.50 92.94 -56.57
N GLU A 168 97.05 94.11 -56.92
CA GLU A 168 98.13 94.76 -56.17
C GLU A 168 97.67 95.21 -54.77
N ASN A 169 96.41 95.62 -54.62
CA ASN A 169 95.79 95.94 -53.32
C ASN A 169 95.41 94.71 -52.48
N PHE A 170 95.28 93.52 -53.10
CA PHE A 170 95.02 92.23 -52.45
C PHE A 170 96.10 91.19 -52.80
N PRO A 171 97.35 91.40 -52.37
CA PRO A 171 98.46 90.51 -52.72
C PRO A 171 98.28 89.11 -52.11
N GLU A 172 99.05 88.14 -52.60
CA GLU A 172 99.02 86.74 -52.11
C GLU A 172 99.20 86.62 -50.57
N LYS A 173 99.90 87.58 -49.96
CA LYS A 173 100.04 87.72 -48.50
C LYS A 173 98.71 88.02 -47.79
N ASP A 174 97.87 88.87 -48.36
CA ASP A 174 96.55 89.21 -47.83
C ASP A 174 95.56 88.06 -48.05
N ALA A 175 95.67 87.32 -49.17
CA ALA A 175 94.91 86.09 -49.41
C ALA A 175 95.25 85.00 -48.37
N LYS A 176 96.54 84.75 -48.12
CA LYS A 176 97.01 83.82 -47.07
C LYS A 176 96.62 84.30 -45.67
N SER A 177 96.59 85.61 -45.43
CA SER A 177 96.12 86.21 -44.18
C SER A 177 94.61 85.98 -43.97
N LEU A 178 93.79 86.14 -45.00
CA LEU A 178 92.34 85.92 -44.95
C LEU A 178 92.00 84.48 -44.60
N ASP A 179 92.60 83.50 -45.28
CA ASP A 179 92.42 82.06 -45.02
C ASP A 179 92.87 81.67 -43.59
N SER A 180 94.02 82.20 -43.15
CA SER A 180 94.52 81.98 -41.80
C SER A 180 93.59 82.59 -40.72
N HIS A 181 93.05 83.79 -40.95
CA HIS A 181 92.07 84.41 -40.05
C HIS A 181 90.73 83.67 -40.05
N GLN A 182 90.23 83.22 -41.20
CA GLN A 182 89.00 82.40 -41.29
C GLN A 182 89.17 81.06 -40.54
N THR A 183 90.33 80.42 -40.66
CA THR A 183 90.66 79.19 -39.92
C THR A 183 90.72 79.45 -38.40
N SER A 184 91.38 80.52 -37.97
CA SER A 184 91.37 80.98 -36.57
C SER A 184 89.95 81.27 -36.06
N MET A 185 89.10 81.89 -36.87
CA MET A 185 87.71 82.23 -36.54
C MET A 185 86.84 80.97 -36.32
N MET A 186 87.01 79.92 -37.14
CA MET A 186 86.33 78.64 -36.90
C MET A 186 86.74 78.05 -35.54
N SER A 187 88.04 78.05 -35.23
CA SER A 187 88.56 77.52 -33.96
C SER A 187 88.09 78.35 -32.75
N LEU A 188 88.03 79.68 -32.87
CA LEU A 188 87.46 80.59 -31.85
C LEU A 188 85.98 80.31 -31.57
N ASN A 189 85.15 80.15 -32.61
CA ASN A 189 83.72 79.86 -32.45
C ASN A 189 83.49 78.48 -31.80
N SER A 190 84.32 77.48 -32.14
CA SER A 190 84.32 76.18 -31.44
C SER A 190 84.73 76.31 -29.98
N LEU A 191 85.71 77.16 -29.63
CA LEU A 191 86.10 77.37 -28.24
C LEU A 191 85.04 78.14 -27.44
N GLN A 192 84.41 79.15 -28.05
CA GLN A 192 83.25 79.86 -27.48
C GLN A 192 82.13 78.87 -27.14
N SER A 193 81.83 77.95 -28.07
CA SER A 193 80.85 76.88 -27.88
C SER A 193 81.23 75.93 -26.73
N LEU A 194 82.49 75.50 -26.65
CA LEU A 194 82.98 74.67 -25.53
C LEU A 194 82.87 75.39 -24.19
N CYS A 195 83.20 76.67 -24.13
CA CYS A 195 83.07 77.48 -22.91
C CYS A 195 81.60 77.71 -22.52
N GLN A 196 80.69 77.84 -23.49
CA GLN A 196 79.25 77.87 -23.20
C GLN A 196 78.79 76.55 -22.55
N HIS A 197 79.16 75.39 -23.10
CA HIS A 197 78.84 74.09 -22.49
C HIS A 197 79.43 73.95 -21.07
N CYS A 198 80.66 74.42 -20.81
CA CYS A 198 81.20 74.48 -19.44
C CYS A 198 80.31 75.29 -18.48
N ASN A 199 79.85 76.45 -18.91
CA ASN A 199 78.95 77.31 -18.12
C ASN A 199 77.58 76.65 -17.89
N GLU A 200 77.04 75.96 -18.88
CA GLU A 200 75.75 75.25 -18.77
C GLU A 200 75.85 74.05 -17.82
N VAL A 201 76.84 73.17 -18.00
CA VAL A 201 77.08 72.02 -17.11
C VAL A 201 77.39 72.46 -15.67
N SER A 202 78.04 73.61 -15.49
CA SER A 202 78.27 74.19 -14.15
C SER A 202 76.98 74.69 -13.48
N LYS A 203 76.01 75.18 -14.26
CA LYS A 203 74.70 75.67 -13.77
C LYS A 203 73.69 74.55 -13.46
N MET A 204 73.87 73.35 -13.99
CA MET A 204 72.91 72.23 -13.84
C MET A 204 72.73 71.67 -12.41
N LYS A 205 73.35 72.25 -11.38
CA LYS A 205 73.37 71.71 -9.99
C LYS A 205 72.07 71.86 -9.17
N GLN A 206 70.98 72.43 -9.71
CA GLN A 206 69.75 72.67 -8.93
C GLN A 206 68.41 72.20 -9.55
N ASN A 207 68.37 71.65 -10.78
CA ASN A 207 67.08 71.37 -11.46
C ASN A 207 66.88 69.90 -11.90
N ASN A 208 67.33 68.95 -11.06
CA ASN A 208 67.19 67.50 -11.30
C ASN A 208 65.72 67.00 -11.36
N GLU A 209 64.74 67.80 -10.92
CA GLU A 209 63.33 67.42 -11.02
C GLU A 209 62.85 67.33 -12.48
N GLN A 210 63.31 68.20 -13.38
CA GLN A 210 62.75 68.26 -14.74
C GLN A 210 62.99 66.97 -15.54
N PRO A 211 64.23 66.42 -15.65
CA PRO A 211 64.44 65.14 -16.34
C PRO A 211 63.81 63.95 -15.62
N LYS A 212 63.68 64.01 -14.29
CA LYS A 212 63.01 62.97 -13.50
C LYS A 212 61.52 62.92 -13.83
N LYS A 213 60.82 64.05 -13.71
CA LYS A 213 59.39 64.21 -14.04
C LYS A 213 59.13 63.85 -15.51
N LEU A 214 60.03 64.21 -16.41
CA LEU A 214 59.98 63.87 -17.84
C LEU A 214 60.02 62.34 -18.08
N LEU A 215 60.89 61.60 -17.38
CA LEU A 215 60.94 60.14 -17.46
C LEU A 215 59.75 59.48 -16.75
N GLU A 216 59.32 59.99 -15.58
CA GLU A 216 58.12 59.51 -14.87
C GLU A 216 56.86 59.70 -15.72
N SER A 217 56.77 60.80 -16.48
CA SER A 217 55.71 61.04 -17.46
C SER A 217 55.77 60.11 -18.67
N LEU A 218 56.95 59.84 -19.24
CA LEU A 218 57.08 58.90 -20.35
C LEU A 218 56.70 57.47 -19.90
N CYS A 219 57.24 57.03 -18.77
CA CYS A 219 56.90 55.72 -18.19
C CYS A 219 55.41 55.65 -17.88
N GLY A 220 54.84 56.62 -17.17
CA GLY A 220 53.41 56.66 -16.86
C GLY A 220 52.52 56.66 -18.11
N GLY A 221 52.94 57.31 -19.21
CA GLY A 221 52.26 57.26 -20.51
C GLY A 221 52.33 55.90 -21.19
N LEU A 222 53.49 55.23 -21.14
CA LEU A 222 53.68 53.86 -21.64
C LEU A 222 52.89 52.84 -20.82
N GLU A 223 52.94 52.92 -19.49
CA GLU A 223 52.17 52.08 -18.57
C GLU A 223 50.66 52.24 -18.83
N LYS A 224 50.18 53.49 -18.84
CA LYS A 224 48.79 53.83 -19.21
C LYS A 224 48.39 53.31 -20.60
N PHE A 225 49.29 53.40 -21.60
CA PHE A 225 49.02 52.98 -22.98
C PHE A 225 49.01 51.45 -23.16
N LEU A 226 49.92 50.73 -22.51
CA LEU A 226 49.92 49.27 -22.48
C LEU A 226 48.74 48.74 -21.65
N GLY A 227 48.30 49.49 -20.64
CA GLY A 227 47.26 49.10 -19.70
C GLY A 227 47.83 48.41 -18.47
N TYR A 228 49.05 48.81 -18.08
CA TYR A 228 49.82 48.24 -17.00
C TYR A 228 49.71 49.14 -15.76
N SER A 229 49.45 48.56 -14.60
CA SER A 229 49.31 49.25 -13.31
C SER A 229 49.68 48.30 -12.18
N ASN A 230 50.39 48.80 -11.16
CA ASN A 230 50.88 48.00 -10.02
C ASN A 230 51.64 46.73 -10.43
N GLY A 231 52.26 46.73 -11.61
CA GLY A 231 53.00 45.59 -12.18
C GLY A 231 52.18 44.61 -13.03
N ASN A 232 50.87 44.82 -13.18
CA ASN A 232 49.94 43.89 -13.80
C ASN A 232 49.12 44.54 -14.93
N TYR A 233 48.57 43.76 -15.86
CA TYR A 233 47.77 44.30 -16.96
C TYR A 233 46.29 44.37 -16.60
N THR A 234 45.71 45.57 -16.65
CA THR A 234 44.31 45.88 -16.29
C THR A 234 43.33 45.73 -17.45
N GLY A 235 43.82 45.82 -18.70
CA GLY A 235 43.03 45.81 -19.94
C GLY A 235 42.63 47.20 -20.46
N GLU A 236 42.96 48.28 -19.74
CA GLU A 236 42.65 49.65 -20.18
C GLU A 236 43.51 50.17 -21.35
N GLY A 237 44.57 49.46 -21.72
CA GLY A 237 45.52 49.84 -22.76
C GLY A 237 45.45 48.92 -23.97
N ILE A 238 46.56 48.62 -24.63
CA ILE A 238 46.57 47.72 -25.79
C ILE A 238 46.79 46.23 -25.44
N VAL A 239 47.30 45.91 -24.25
CA VAL A 239 47.56 44.53 -23.81
C VAL A 239 46.28 43.95 -23.19
N TYR A 240 46.05 42.66 -23.40
CA TYR A 240 44.95 41.92 -22.76
C TYR A 240 45.18 41.82 -21.25
N SER A 241 44.13 41.93 -20.42
CA SER A 241 44.33 41.93 -18.96
C SER A 241 44.60 40.54 -18.41
N ASP A 242 45.28 40.47 -17.26
CA ASP A 242 45.60 39.20 -16.62
C ASP A 242 44.32 38.49 -16.15
N LEU A 243 43.34 39.25 -15.66
CA LEU A 243 42.04 38.75 -15.22
C LEU A 243 41.16 38.28 -16.37
N ASP A 244 41.17 38.98 -17.51
CA ASP A 244 40.44 38.54 -18.71
C ASP A 244 41.07 37.26 -19.26
N ARG A 245 42.41 37.14 -19.22
CA ARG A 245 43.16 35.93 -19.58
C ARG A 245 42.82 34.75 -18.66
N LEU A 246 42.66 34.99 -17.35
CA LEU A 246 42.19 33.98 -16.39
C LEU A 246 40.72 33.58 -16.64
N CYS A 247 39.83 34.54 -16.89
CA CYS A 247 38.43 34.29 -17.25
C CYS A 247 38.32 33.42 -18.51
N ASP A 248 39.11 33.74 -19.56
CA ASP A 248 39.20 32.94 -20.79
C ASP A 248 39.71 31.53 -20.52
N GLY A 249 40.72 31.38 -19.66
CA GLY A 249 41.20 30.07 -19.21
C GLY A 249 40.11 29.23 -18.55
N VAL A 250 39.36 29.81 -17.61
CA VAL A 250 38.27 29.11 -16.90
C VAL A 250 37.08 28.79 -17.83
N MET A 251 36.77 29.64 -18.80
CA MET A 251 35.78 29.30 -19.85
C MET A 251 36.29 28.18 -20.77
N ALA A 252 37.57 28.19 -21.14
CA ALA A 252 38.17 27.13 -21.95
C ALA A 252 38.25 25.79 -21.19
N PHE A 253 38.46 25.81 -19.86
CA PHE A 253 38.30 24.63 -19.00
C PHE A 253 36.90 24.05 -19.13
N LEU A 254 35.86 24.85 -18.85
CA LEU A 254 34.46 24.40 -18.94
C LEU A 254 34.10 23.92 -20.36
N HIS A 255 34.63 24.58 -21.40
CA HIS A 255 34.47 24.15 -22.78
C HIS A 255 35.07 22.76 -23.02
N GLY A 256 36.35 22.56 -22.70
CA GLY A 256 37.04 21.29 -22.94
C GLY A 256 36.39 20.11 -22.23
N VAL A 257 35.97 20.28 -20.97
CA VAL A 257 35.30 19.20 -20.23
C VAL A 257 33.92 18.88 -20.81
N LEU A 258 33.13 19.88 -21.23
CA LEU A 258 31.79 19.65 -21.80
C LEU A 258 31.82 19.13 -23.25
N GLU A 259 32.71 19.66 -24.09
CA GLU A 259 32.94 19.22 -25.47
C GLU A 259 33.28 17.73 -25.52
N SER A 260 34.12 17.26 -24.61
CA SER A 260 34.62 15.87 -24.56
C SER A 260 33.61 14.86 -24.00
N VAL A 261 32.45 15.30 -23.48
CA VAL A 261 31.37 14.41 -23.01
C VAL A 261 30.05 14.60 -23.76
N LYS A 262 29.94 15.58 -24.66
CA LYS A 262 28.66 15.99 -25.27
C LYS A 262 27.91 14.85 -26.00
N ASP A 263 28.66 13.95 -26.62
CA ASP A 263 28.16 12.85 -27.44
C ASP A 263 27.95 11.55 -26.63
N ASP A 264 28.26 11.55 -25.32
CA ASP A 264 28.05 10.40 -24.44
C ASP A 264 26.56 10.21 -24.11
N ASP A 265 26.12 8.96 -23.96
CA ASP A 265 24.74 8.59 -23.62
C ASP A 265 24.27 9.18 -22.29
N ASN A 266 25.17 9.29 -21.29
CA ASN A 266 24.91 9.95 -20.01
C ASN A 266 24.59 11.46 -20.15
N VAL A 267 24.94 12.06 -21.29
CA VAL A 267 24.61 13.45 -21.64
C VAL A 267 23.39 13.49 -22.56
N THR A 268 23.50 12.90 -23.74
CA THR A 268 22.52 12.99 -24.84
C THR A 268 21.13 12.48 -24.45
N THR A 269 21.03 11.39 -23.68
CA THR A 269 19.73 10.85 -23.22
C THR A 269 19.00 11.80 -22.25
N TYR A 270 19.68 12.77 -21.63
CA TYR A 270 19.06 13.71 -20.68
C TYR A 270 19.10 15.17 -21.11
N ASP A 271 19.74 15.51 -22.24
CA ASP A 271 19.75 16.86 -22.83
C ASP A 271 18.41 17.18 -23.55
N LYS A 272 17.31 17.10 -22.80
CA LYS A 272 15.92 17.16 -23.30
C LYS A 272 15.26 18.56 -23.15
N ASP A 273 15.96 19.54 -22.58
CA ASP A 273 15.51 20.93 -22.39
C ASP A 273 15.72 21.80 -23.66
N ASP A 274 15.20 23.02 -23.70
CA ASP A 274 15.43 23.99 -24.79
C ASP A 274 16.88 24.52 -24.82
N LEU A 275 17.51 24.63 -23.64
CA LEU A 275 18.94 24.87 -23.53
C LEU A 275 19.67 23.54 -23.70
N LYS A 276 20.23 23.32 -24.90
CA LYS A 276 21.05 22.15 -25.25
C LYS A 276 22.51 22.34 -24.87
N ILE A 277 23.24 21.26 -24.63
CA ILE A 277 24.69 21.33 -24.35
C ILE A 277 25.46 22.00 -25.49
N THR A 278 25.07 21.77 -26.75
CA THR A 278 25.68 22.40 -27.93
C THR A 278 25.62 23.93 -27.86
N LYS A 279 24.47 24.51 -27.49
CA LYS A 279 24.31 25.97 -27.32
C LYS A 279 25.21 26.53 -26.19
N VAL A 280 25.47 25.73 -25.15
CA VAL A 280 26.35 26.10 -24.03
C VAL A 280 27.81 26.04 -24.46
N ILE A 281 28.20 25.02 -25.23
CA ILE A 281 29.53 24.88 -25.83
C ILE A 281 29.78 26.03 -26.83
N ASP A 282 28.84 26.31 -27.73
CA ASP A 282 28.90 27.45 -28.66
C ASP A 282 29.02 28.79 -27.91
N THR A 283 28.28 28.95 -26.81
CA THR A 283 28.40 30.13 -25.93
C THR A 283 29.80 30.23 -25.34
N LEU A 284 30.35 29.15 -24.79
CA LEU A 284 31.70 29.14 -24.19
C LEU A 284 32.77 29.43 -25.25
N ASN A 285 32.73 28.73 -26.39
CA ASN A 285 33.65 28.89 -27.52
C ASN A 285 33.66 30.35 -28.01
N THR A 286 32.47 30.93 -28.22
CA THR A 286 32.34 32.34 -28.62
C THR A 286 32.52 33.34 -27.47
N SER A 287 32.75 32.89 -26.24
CA SER A 287 33.04 33.76 -25.07
C SER A 287 34.52 33.80 -24.69
N VAL A 288 35.30 32.76 -25.04
CA VAL A 288 36.76 32.82 -24.98
C VAL A 288 37.29 33.92 -25.91
N GLY A 289 38.26 34.69 -25.42
CA GLY A 289 38.73 35.93 -26.06
C GLY A 289 37.89 37.17 -25.73
N LYS A 290 36.85 37.02 -24.88
CA LYS A 290 36.04 38.14 -24.36
C LYS A 290 36.20 38.36 -22.85
N GLY A 291 36.89 37.49 -22.11
CA GLY A 291 37.22 37.73 -20.70
C GLY A 291 36.00 38.01 -19.81
N ARG A 292 36.17 38.91 -18.82
CA ARG A 292 35.26 39.06 -17.68
C ARG A 292 33.83 39.52 -18.04
N GLU A 293 33.65 40.24 -19.14
CA GLU A 293 32.31 40.66 -19.62
C GLU A 293 31.44 39.48 -20.06
N ALA A 294 32.03 38.49 -20.74
CA ALA A 294 31.31 37.29 -21.18
C ALA A 294 31.28 36.21 -20.09
N PHE A 295 32.30 36.20 -19.22
CA PHE A 295 32.52 35.20 -18.18
C PHE A 295 31.28 34.84 -17.36
N GLN A 296 30.64 35.84 -16.75
CA GLN A 296 29.45 35.63 -15.91
C GLN A 296 28.27 35.06 -16.69
N ALA A 297 28.08 35.44 -17.95
CA ALA A 297 27.00 34.93 -18.80
C ALA A 297 27.26 33.47 -19.23
N ALA A 298 28.50 33.15 -19.62
CA ALA A 298 28.89 31.80 -20.01
C ALA A 298 28.83 30.81 -18.85
N VAL A 299 29.45 31.15 -17.70
CA VAL A 299 29.41 30.35 -16.46
C VAL A 299 27.97 30.20 -15.94
N ARG A 300 27.11 31.21 -16.15
CA ARG A 300 25.68 31.12 -15.84
C ARG A 300 24.96 30.08 -16.72
N GLN A 301 25.15 30.09 -18.04
CA GLN A 301 24.53 29.10 -18.92
C GLN A 301 24.98 27.66 -18.58
N VAL A 302 26.25 27.46 -18.23
CA VAL A 302 26.76 26.16 -17.76
C VAL A 302 26.04 25.70 -16.49
N SER A 303 25.90 26.56 -15.48
CA SER A 303 25.19 26.23 -14.23
C SER A 303 23.69 25.96 -14.42
N GLU A 304 23.04 26.72 -15.31
CA GLU A 304 21.63 26.51 -15.67
C GLU A 304 21.44 25.18 -16.43
N TRP A 305 22.31 24.86 -17.39
CA TRP A 305 22.26 23.58 -18.12
C TRP A 305 22.54 22.38 -17.22
N LEU A 306 23.61 22.40 -16.40
CA LEU A 306 23.92 21.33 -15.45
C LEU A 306 22.79 21.09 -14.44
N THR A 307 22.08 22.15 -14.04
CA THR A 307 20.90 22.05 -13.19
C THR A 307 19.72 21.39 -13.91
N LYS A 308 19.48 21.75 -15.19
CA LYS A 308 18.41 21.17 -16.02
C LYS A 308 18.66 19.70 -16.36
N HIS A 309 19.87 19.35 -16.81
CA HIS A 309 20.30 17.98 -17.07
C HIS A 309 20.11 17.09 -15.83
N GLY A 310 20.63 17.52 -14.67
CA GLY A 310 20.47 16.80 -13.41
C GLY A 310 19.00 16.58 -13.01
N ALA A 311 18.13 17.56 -13.26
CA ALA A 311 16.70 17.42 -13.03
C ALA A 311 16.01 16.42 -13.99
N GLN A 312 16.47 16.29 -15.24
CA GLN A 312 15.97 15.26 -16.17
C GLN A 312 16.43 13.85 -15.75
N VAL A 313 17.69 13.69 -15.29
CA VAL A 313 18.19 12.43 -14.71
C VAL A 313 17.34 12.03 -13.49
N ASP A 314 17.11 12.95 -12.56
CA ASP A 314 16.27 12.68 -11.37
C ASP A 314 14.82 12.39 -11.75
N LYS A 315 14.24 13.08 -12.74
CA LYS A 315 12.86 12.83 -13.22
C LYS A 315 12.72 11.42 -13.81
N ALA A 316 13.61 11.03 -14.71
CA ALA A 316 13.54 9.74 -15.41
C ALA A 316 13.75 8.57 -14.43
N THR A 317 14.78 8.65 -13.58
CA THR A 317 15.10 7.60 -12.59
C THR A 317 14.08 7.50 -11.46
N ARG A 318 13.46 8.63 -11.06
CA ARG A 318 12.31 8.62 -10.13
C ARG A 318 11.07 7.99 -10.76
N GLY A 319 10.91 8.03 -12.09
CA GLY A 319 9.84 7.34 -12.80
C GLY A 319 9.81 5.84 -12.48
N VAL A 320 10.90 5.11 -12.78
CA VAL A 320 11.01 3.66 -12.51
C VAL A 320 10.71 3.34 -11.04
N THR A 321 11.28 4.09 -10.10
CA THR A 321 11.13 3.84 -8.66
C THR A 321 9.80 4.30 -8.08
N ALA A 322 9.04 5.16 -8.76
CA ALA A 322 7.68 5.55 -8.41
C ALA A 322 6.65 4.52 -8.93
N GLU A 323 6.73 4.10 -10.19
CA GLU A 323 5.78 3.13 -10.75
C GLU A 323 5.92 1.74 -10.10
N LEU A 324 7.14 1.27 -9.83
CA LEU A 324 7.36 0.08 -8.98
C LEU A 324 6.79 0.27 -7.56
N GLY A 325 6.71 1.51 -7.07
CA GLY A 325 6.04 1.84 -5.81
C GLY A 325 4.52 1.72 -5.88
N LYS A 326 3.90 2.14 -7.00
CA LYS A 326 2.46 1.94 -7.23
C LYS A 326 2.13 0.45 -7.31
N LEU A 327 2.91 -0.32 -8.08
CA LEU A 327 2.73 -1.77 -8.18
C LEU A 327 2.79 -2.46 -6.81
N ILE A 328 3.80 -2.17 -5.98
CA ILE A 328 3.86 -2.66 -4.58
C ILE A 328 2.59 -2.30 -3.80
N THR A 329 2.04 -1.10 -4.01
CA THR A 329 0.84 -0.63 -3.32
C THR A 329 -0.41 -1.41 -3.76
N LYS A 330 -0.60 -1.63 -5.07
CA LYS A 330 -1.72 -2.45 -5.62
C LYS A 330 -1.71 -3.89 -5.15
N LEU A 331 -0.51 -4.46 -4.98
CA LEU A 331 -0.29 -5.82 -4.47
C LEU A 331 -0.43 -5.93 -2.94
N SER A 332 -0.67 -4.83 -2.21
CA SER A 332 -0.65 -4.80 -0.74
C SER A 332 -2.02 -4.95 -0.09
N SER A 333 -2.17 -5.95 0.77
CA SER A 333 -3.27 -6.06 1.74
C SER A 333 -3.60 -4.74 2.46
N GLY A 334 -2.57 -4.07 3.00
CA GLY A 334 -2.68 -2.90 3.88
C GLY A 334 -2.59 -1.51 3.24
N ALA A 335 -2.73 -1.35 1.91
CA ALA A 335 -2.91 -0.01 1.34
C ALA A 335 -4.37 0.46 1.52
N GLY A 336 -4.58 1.78 1.67
CA GLY A 336 -5.92 2.37 1.84
C GLY A 336 -6.85 2.06 0.66
N GLU A 337 -8.16 2.10 0.89
CA GLU A 337 -9.23 1.42 0.12
C GLU A 337 -9.23 1.60 -1.40
N ASN A 338 -8.64 2.67 -1.93
CA ASN A 338 -8.56 2.97 -3.37
C ASN A 338 -7.24 2.53 -4.04
N ASN A 339 -6.30 1.95 -3.29
CA ASN A 339 -4.91 1.76 -3.72
C ASN A 339 -4.42 0.29 -3.73
N ASN A 340 -5.21 -0.67 -3.22
CA ASN A 340 -4.89 -2.11 -3.17
C ASN A 340 -5.60 -2.93 -4.26
N GLU A 341 -5.69 -2.36 -5.48
CA GLU A 341 -6.40 -2.87 -6.66
C GLU A 341 -6.33 -4.40 -6.83
N TYR A 342 -5.15 -4.97 -7.12
CA TYR A 342 -4.99 -6.40 -7.40
C TYR A 342 -5.24 -7.30 -6.18
N TYR A 343 -4.94 -6.84 -4.97
CA TYR A 343 -5.29 -7.57 -3.75
C TYR A 343 -6.81 -7.62 -3.55
N LYS A 344 -7.52 -6.52 -3.87
CA LYS A 344 -8.99 -6.46 -3.82
C LYS A 344 -9.66 -7.28 -4.92
N GLU A 345 -9.08 -7.39 -6.11
CA GLU A 345 -9.59 -8.28 -7.16
C GLU A 345 -9.65 -9.74 -6.71
N VAL A 346 -8.61 -10.24 -6.02
CA VAL A 346 -8.61 -11.59 -5.43
C VAL A 346 -9.52 -11.70 -4.20
N GLU A 347 -9.55 -10.67 -3.34
CA GLU A 347 -10.41 -10.66 -2.14
C GLU A 347 -11.90 -10.68 -2.45
N ASN A 348 -12.34 -10.00 -3.51
CA ASN A 348 -13.73 -9.95 -3.92
C ASN A 348 -14.27 -11.29 -4.45
N GLN A 349 -13.39 -12.27 -4.73
CA GLN A 349 -13.76 -13.63 -5.15
C GLN A 349 -13.83 -14.64 -3.99
N GLU A 350 -13.62 -14.21 -2.75
CA GLU A 350 -13.64 -15.10 -1.58
C GLU A 350 -15.04 -15.69 -1.35
N GLY A 351 -15.21 -16.98 -1.67
CA GLY A 351 -16.49 -17.69 -1.63
C GLY A 351 -17.09 -18.02 -3.01
N ALA A 352 -16.53 -17.50 -4.10
CA ALA A 352 -16.84 -17.96 -5.46
C ALA A 352 -16.38 -19.42 -5.69
N PRO A 353 -16.89 -20.14 -6.71
CA PRO A 353 -16.33 -21.42 -7.17
C PRO A 353 -14.82 -21.32 -7.47
N LEU A 354 -14.06 -22.39 -7.23
CA LEU A 354 -12.61 -22.41 -7.49
C LEU A 354 -12.28 -22.12 -8.96
N SER A 355 -13.11 -22.64 -9.86
CA SER A 355 -13.08 -22.37 -11.30
C SER A 355 -13.26 -20.88 -11.66
N GLU A 356 -14.09 -20.15 -10.91
CA GLU A 356 -14.30 -18.70 -11.09
C GLU A 356 -13.17 -17.88 -10.45
N GLN A 357 -12.72 -18.27 -9.25
CA GLN A 357 -11.56 -17.68 -8.59
C GLN A 357 -10.30 -17.78 -9.46
N LEU A 358 -10.04 -18.94 -10.07
CA LEU A 358 -8.88 -19.17 -10.95
C LEU A 358 -8.94 -18.35 -12.25
N LYS A 359 -10.14 -18.15 -12.80
CA LYS A 359 -10.37 -17.29 -13.97
C LYS A 359 -10.02 -15.84 -13.67
N GLU A 360 -10.51 -15.27 -12.57
CA GLU A 360 -10.19 -13.89 -12.20
C GLU A 360 -8.77 -13.72 -11.63
N TRP A 361 -8.18 -14.77 -11.04
CA TRP A 361 -6.76 -14.80 -10.72
C TRP A 361 -5.89 -14.68 -11.98
N THR A 362 -6.23 -15.43 -13.04
CA THR A 362 -5.57 -15.34 -14.36
C THR A 362 -5.72 -13.93 -14.96
N SER A 363 -6.90 -13.32 -14.85
CA SER A 363 -7.19 -11.94 -15.26
C SER A 363 -6.34 -10.91 -14.50
N THR A 364 -6.19 -11.08 -13.18
CA THR A 364 -5.37 -10.24 -12.30
C THR A 364 -3.89 -10.34 -12.68
N LEU A 365 -3.38 -11.56 -12.92
CA LEU A 365 -1.99 -11.82 -13.31
C LEU A 365 -1.64 -11.23 -14.68
N GLN A 366 -2.56 -11.25 -15.65
CA GLN A 366 -2.38 -10.58 -16.95
C GLN A 366 -2.13 -9.07 -16.77
N LYS A 367 -2.98 -8.38 -15.98
CA LYS A 367 -2.81 -6.94 -15.69
C LYS A 367 -1.47 -6.62 -15.05
N ILE A 368 -0.99 -7.50 -14.17
CA ILE A 368 0.32 -7.36 -13.51
C ILE A 368 1.48 -7.56 -14.51
N GLU A 369 1.39 -8.52 -15.44
CA GLU A 369 2.42 -8.70 -16.48
C GLU A 369 2.47 -7.50 -17.44
N ASP A 370 1.30 -6.93 -17.75
CA ASP A 370 1.16 -5.74 -18.58
C ASP A 370 1.73 -4.49 -17.87
N GLU A 371 1.42 -4.25 -16.59
CA GLU A 371 1.99 -3.12 -15.83
C GLU A 371 3.52 -3.25 -15.66
N VAL A 372 4.05 -4.45 -15.38
CA VAL A 372 5.50 -4.69 -15.35
C VAL A 372 6.14 -4.44 -16.73
N THR A 373 5.47 -4.82 -17.82
CA THR A 373 5.92 -4.55 -19.18
C THR A 373 5.82 -3.05 -19.53
N GLN A 374 4.85 -2.32 -18.98
CA GLN A 374 4.76 -0.87 -19.10
C GLN A 374 5.91 -0.17 -18.37
N ILE A 375 6.27 -0.60 -17.16
CA ILE A 375 7.42 -0.09 -16.40
C ILE A 375 8.73 -0.34 -17.17
N GLU A 376 8.89 -1.55 -17.73
CA GLU A 376 10.02 -1.91 -18.58
C GLU A 376 10.15 -0.97 -19.80
N THR A 377 9.04 -0.72 -20.50
CA THR A 377 9.05 -0.03 -21.80
C THR A 377 8.99 1.49 -21.72
N GLN A 378 8.19 2.05 -20.81
CA GLN A 378 7.97 3.50 -20.70
C GLN A 378 8.91 4.20 -19.71
N HIS A 379 9.50 3.46 -18.77
CA HIS A 379 10.33 4.05 -17.70
C HIS A 379 11.77 3.52 -17.66
N ALA A 380 12.01 2.23 -17.87
CA ALA A 380 13.37 1.68 -17.83
C ALA A 380 14.11 1.82 -19.18
N LYS A 381 13.48 1.42 -20.31
CA LYS A 381 14.10 1.53 -21.64
C LYS A 381 14.53 2.94 -22.09
N PRO A 382 13.85 4.05 -21.70
CA PRO A 382 14.27 5.41 -22.07
C PRO A 382 15.42 6.02 -21.24
N LEU A 383 16.08 5.22 -20.39
CA LEU A 383 17.30 5.59 -19.67
C LEU A 383 18.55 5.31 -20.54
N ASP A 384 19.69 5.90 -20.16
CA ASP A 384 20.98 5.62 -20.78
C ASP A 384 21.32 4.13 -20.70
N SER A 385 22.01 3.61 -21.71
CA SER A 385 22.33 2.19 -21.90
C SER A 385 22.90 1.51 -20.66
N SER A 386 23.90 2.12 -20.01
CA SER A 386 24.51 1.61 -18.78
C SER A 386 23.47 1.43 -17.66
N LEU A 387 22.69 2.47 -17.35
CA LEU A 387 21.69 2.38 -16.29
C LEU A 387 20.51 1.48 -16.68
N ARG A 388 20.04 1.59 -17.91
CA ARG A 388 18.97 0.80 -18.52
C ARG A 388 19.24 -0.69 -18.38
N ASP A 389 20.38 -1.17 -18.86
CA ASP A 389 20.65 -2.60 -18.96
C ASP A 389 20.83 -3.24 -17.56
N ASN A 390 21.36 -2.48 -16.59
CA ASN A 390 21.38 -2.89 -15.18
C ASN A 390 19.98 -2.93 -14.55
N ILE A 391 19.10 -1.95 -14.82
CA ILE A 391 17.72 -1.94 -14.28
C ILE A 391 16.85 -3.02 -14.94
N LEU A 392 16.99 -3.22 -16.25
CA LEU A 392 16.26 -4.26 -16.99
C LEU A 392 16.59 -5.65 -16.47
N ARG A 393 17.80 -5.91 -15.98
CA ARG A 393 18.17 -7.18 -15.34
C ARG A 393 17.27 -7.49 -14.13
N GLU A 394 17.08 -6.53 -13.24
CA GLU A 394 16.28 -6.68 -12.02
C GLU A 394 14.77 -6.70 -12.34
N ILE A 395 14.28 -5.85 -13.26
CA ILE A 395 12.89 -5.90 -13.74
C ILE A 395 12.56 -7.26 -14.38
N ASN A 396 13.52 -7.88 -15.09
CA ASN A 396 13.34 -9.21 -15.66
C ASN A 396 13.17 -10.33 -14.62
N VAL A 397 13.62 -10.13 -13.36
CA VAL A 397 13.33 -11.08 -12.27
C VAL A 397 11.84 -11.04 -11.95
N VAL A 398 11.28 -9.84 -11.69
CA VAL A 398 9.84 -9.64 -11.46
C VAL A 398 9.04 -10.19 -12.63
N LYS A 399 9.37 -9.79 -13.86
CA LYS A 399 8.63 -10.17 -15.08
C LYS A 399 8.57 -11.68 -15.27
N LYS A 400 9.66 -12.40 -15.03
CA LYS A 400 9.69 -13.88 -15.11
C LYS A 400 8.86 -14.53 -14.01
N SER A 401 8.87 -14.01 -12.79
CA SER A 401 8.04 -14.55 -11.69
C SER A 401 6.55 -14.32 -11.92
N VAL A 402 6.14 -13.13 -12.37
CA VAL A 402 4.74 -12.86 -12.76
C VAL A 402 4.32 -13.79 -13.89
N LYS A 403 5.13 -13.88 -14.96
CA LYS A 403 4.83 -14.76 -16.08
C LYS A 403 4.74 -16.24 -15.66
N MET A 404 5.60 -16.72 -14.78
CA MET A 404 5.51 -18.10 -14.27
C MET A 404 4.16 -18.37 -13.59
N LEU A 405 3.70 -17.46 -12.72
CA LEU A 405 2.38 -17.59 -12.07
C LEU A 405 1.25 -17.54 -13.11
N HIS A 406 1.37 -16.66 -14.10
CA HIS A 406 0.38 -16.42 -15.14
C HIS A 406 0.25 -17.58 -16.13
N ASP A 407 1.37 -18.15 -16.59
CA ASP A 407 1.40 -19.38 -17.39
C ASP A 407 0.88 -20.56 -16.53
N SER A 408 1.24 -20.65 -15.24
CA SER A 408 0.73 -21.69 -14.33
C SER A 408 -0.77 -21.58 -14.06
N SER A 409 -1.37 -20.38 -14.00
CA SER A 409 -2.81 -20.22 -13.79
C SER A 409 -3.65 -20.68 -15.00
N LYS A 410 -3.01 -20.75 -16.18
CA LYS A 410 -3.60 -21.24 -17.44
C LYS A 410 -3.34 -22.73 -17.67
N GLU A 411 -2.50 -23.38 -16.85
CA GLU A 411 -2.08 -24.75 -17.12
C GLU A 411 -3.28 -25.70 -17.03
N LYS A 412 -3.49 -26.49 -18.09
CA LYS A 412 -4.75 -27.20 -18.33
C LYS A 412 -5.16 -28.08 -17.14
N LEU A 413 -4.19 -28.77 -16.54
CA LEU A 413 -4.41 -29.64 -15.38
C LEU A 413 -4.90 -28.87 -14.15
N ILE A 414 -4.44 -27.63 -13.92
CA ILE A 414 -4.85 -26.81 -12.78
C ILE A 414 -6.27 -26.27 -13.00
N VAL A 415 -6.60 -25.88 -14.23
CA VAL A 415 -7.96 -25.45 -14.61
C VAL A 415 -8.97 -26.59 -14.49
N GLU A 416 -8.63 -27.79 -14.99
CA GLU A 416 -9.46 -28.99 -14.86
C GLU A 416 -9.60 -29.40 -13.38
N GLN A 417 -8.52 -29.41 -12.59
CA GLN A 417 -8.57 -29.80 -11.18
C GLN A 417 -9.41 -28.84 -10.32
N ALA A 418 -9.38 -27.53 -10.60
CA ALA A 418 -10.21 -26.54 -9.91
C ALA A 418 -11.71 -26.77 -10.17
N PHE A 419 -12.08 -27.05 -11.42
CA PHE A 419 -13.45 -27.38 -11.82
C PHE A 419 -13.91 -28.73 -11.22
N GLU A 420 -13.07 -29.76 -11.27
CA GLU A 420 -13.41 -31.08 -10.70
C GLU A 420 -13.63 -31.04 -9.19
N VAL A 421 -12.93 -30.16 -8.44
CA VAL A 421 -13.20 -29.97 -7.00
C VAL A 421 -14.54 -29.29 -6.75
N ASP A 422 -14.91 -28.25 -7.52
CA ASP A 422 -16.23 -27.61 -7.45
C ASP A 422 -17.35 -28.64 -7.71
N VAL A 423 -17.19 -29.48 -8.75
CA VAL A 423 -18.17 -30.50 -9.16
C VAL A 423 -18.24 -31.66 -8.16
N THR A 424 -17.09 -32.21 -7.73
CA THR A 424 -17.04 -33.37 -6.83
C THR A 424 -17.68 -33.05 -5.48
N LEU A 425 -17.40 -31.88 -4.89
CA LEU A 425 -18.03 -31.47 -3.62
C LEU A 425 -19.56 -31.33 -3.73
N ALA A 426 -20.07 -30.91 -4.89
CA ALA A 426 -21.51 -30.85 -5.14
C ALA A 426 -22.12 -32.25 -5.38
N HIS A 427 -21.38 -33.15 -6.05
CA HIS A 427 -21.82 -34.52 -6.34
C HIS A 427 -21.88 -35.39 -5.07
N GLU A 428 -20.80 -35.42 -4.28
CA GLU A 428 -20.70 -36.16 -3.01
C GLU A 428 -21.78 -35.71 -2.00
N ARG A 429 -22.05 -34.39 -1.92
CA ARG A 429 -23.15 -33.83 -1.12
C ARG A 429 -24.52 -34.40 -1.54
N LYS A 430 -24.71 -34.63 -2.84
CA LYS A 430 -25.95 -35.18 -3.41
C LYS A 430 -26.06 -36.69 -3.15
N GLU A 431 -25.04 -37.47 -3.51
CA GLU A 431 -25.00 -38.92 -3.28
C GLU A 431 -25.25 -39.25 -1.81
N LEU A 432 -24.53 -38.62 -0.87
CA LEU A 432 -24.67 -38.92 0.56
C LEU A 432 -26.05 -38.53 1.11
N LYS A 433 -26.67 -37.46 0.57
CA LYS A 433 -28.06 -37.11 0.89
C LYS A 433 -29.02 -38.21 0.41
N GLU A 434 -28.93 -38.58 -0.86
CA GLU A 434 -29.80 -39.60 -1.46
C GLU A 434 -29.64 -40.94 -0.71
N LYS A 435 -28.41 -41.34 -0.36
CA LYS A 435 -28.11 -42.52 0.48
C LYS A 435 -28.83 -42.50 1.83
N ILE A 436 -28.82 -41.37 2.53
CA ILE A 436 -29.47 -41.23 3.84
C ILE A 436 -30.99 -41.29 3.71
N GLU A 437 -31.56 -40.76 2.62
CA GLU A 437 -32.99 -40.83 2.34
C GLU A 437 -33.43 -42.27 1.99
N GLU A 438 -32.68 -42.98 1.13
CA GLU A 438 -32.90 -44.39 0.80
C GLU A 438 -32.81 -45.32 2.02
N GLU A 439 -31.74 -45.21 2.81
CA GLU A 439 -31.51 -46.08 3.97
C GLU A 439 -32.51 -45.85 5.10
N SER A 440 -32.87 -44.58 5.36
CA SER A 440 -33.93 -44.26 6.33
C SER A 440 -35.26 -44.89 5.91
N GLU A 441 -35.58 -44.88 4.62
CA GLU A 441 -36.80 -45.46 4.08
C GLU A 441 -36.78 -46.99 4.04
N ARG A 442 -35.61 -47.61 3.82
CA ARG A 442 -35.40 -49.06 3.99
C ARG A 442 -35.76 -49.49 5.42
N VAL A 443 -35.21 -48.80 6.42
CA VAL A 443 -35.48 -49.08 7.84
C VAL A 443 -36.95 -48.86 8.20
N ARG A 444 -37.64 -47.83 7.67
CA ARG A 444 -39.10 -47.65 7.87
C ARG A 444 -39.92 -48.83 7.36
N LYS A 445 -39.63 -49.30 6.14
CA LYS A 445 -40.31 -50.44 5.53
C LYS A 445 -40.09 -51.70 6.35
N GLU A 446 -38.86 -51.93 6.80
CA GLU A 446 -38.49 -53.09 7.60
C GLU A 446 -39.15 -53.07 8.99
N LEU A 447 -39.14 -51.93 9.71
CA LEU A 447 -39.89 -51.75 10.96
C LEU A 447 -41.39 -52.05 10.78
N THR A 448 -41.99 -51.56 9.70
CA THR A 448 -43.42 -51.76 9.41
C THR A 448 -43.74 -53.23 9.11
N GLN A 449 -42.85 -53.95 8.43
CA GLN A 449 -42.97 -55.40 8.25
C GLN A 449 -42.82 -56.20 9.55
N GLN A 450 -41.98 -55.75 10.50
CA GLN A 450 -41.84 -56.41 11.79
C GLN A 450 -43.03 -56.14 12.72
N GLU A 451 -43.57 -54.91 12.73
CA GLU A 451 -44.83 -54.60 13.43
C GLU A 451 -45.98 -55.51 12.96
N GLU A 452 -46.13 -55.67 11.64
CA GLU A 452 -47.13 -56.51 11.00
C GLU A 452 -46.99 -58.00 11.38
N LYS A 453 -45.75 -58.50 11.51
CA LYS A 453 -45.48 -59.87 11.99
C LYS A 453 -45.83 -60.04 13.47
N VAL A 454 -45.40 -59.12 14.32
CA VAL A 454 -45.64 -59.19 15.77
C VAL A 454 -47.14 -59.13 16.08
N LYS A 455 -47.91 -58.27 15.40
CA LYS A 455 -49.38 -58.25 15.51
C LYS A 455 -50.02 -59.61 15.16
N LYS A 456 -49.59 -60.23 14.06
CA LYS A 456 -50.12 -61.54 13.60
C LYS A 456 -49.82 -62.67 14.57
N GLU A 457 -48.67 -62.65 15.24
CA GLU A 457 -48.34 -63.60 16.30
C GLU A 457 -49.16 -63.35 17.59
N ILE A 458 -49.38 -62.10 17.99
CA ILE A 458 -50.29 -61.77 19.10
C ILE A 458 -51.73 -62.24 18.81
N ASP A 459 -52.23 -62.03 17.59
CA ASP A 459 -53.53 -62.54 17.13
C ASP A 459 -53.60 -64.08 17.11
N LYS A 460 -52.49 -64.77 16.82
CA LYS A 460 -52.39 -66.23 16.82
C LYS A 460 -52.41 -66.80 18.24
N GLU A 461 -51.53 -66.32 19.12
CA GLU A 461 -51.46 -66.81 20.49
C GLU A 461 -52.71 -66.44 21.32
N SER A 462 -53.31 -65.25 21.12
CA SER A 462 -54.58 -64.90 21.78
C SER A 462 -55.72 -65.85 21.40
N ARG A 463 -55.77 -66.33 20.15
CA ARG A 463 -56.77 -67.34 19.72
C ARG A 463 -56.49 -68.71 20.35
N GLU A 464 -55.24 -69.13 20.40
CA GLU A 464 -54.85 -70.43 20.97
C GLU A 464 -55.08 -70.50 22.50
N VAL A 465 -54.83 -69.40 23.21
CA VAL A 465 -55.17 -69.29 24.65
C VAL A 465 -56.68 -69.38 24.86
N ARG A 466 -57.50 -68.66 24.07
CA ARG A 466 -58.98 -68.76 24.16
C ARG A 466 -59.49 -70.16 23.88
N ARG A 467 -58.94 -70.85 22.88
CA ARG A 467 -59.31 -72.23 22.52
C ARG A 467 -59.13 -73.17 23.71
N LYS A 468 -57.91 -73.20 24.27
CA LYS A 468 -57.58 -73.99 25.47
C LYS A 468 -58.45 -73.63 26.67
N LEU A 469 -58.71 -72.34 26.90
CA LEU A 469 -59.53 -71.86 28.00
C LEU A 469 -61.00 -72.32 27.86
N ALA A 470 -61.57 -72.23 26.65
CA ALA A 470 -62.92 -72.70 26.36
C ALA A 470 -63.07 -74.22 26.56
N GLU A 471 -62.08 -75.01 26.13
CA GLU A 471 -62.05 -76.47 26.32
C GLU A 471 -62.11 -76.86 27.81
N GLN A 472 -61.37 -76.17 28.68
CA GLN A 472 -61.42 -76.39 30.14
C GLN A 472 -62.79 -76.01 30.73
N PHE A 473 -63.39 -74.89 30.32
CA PHE A 473 -64.72 -74.48 30.76
C PHE A 473 -65.88 -75.29 30.14
N VAL A 474 -65.63 -76.13 29.14
CA VAL A 474 -66.61 -77.15 28.70
C VAL A 474 -66.59 -78.33 29.68
N MET A 475 -65.41 -78.85 30.05
CA MET A 475 -65.30 -79.97 31.00
C MET A 475 -65.87 -79.64 32.38
N LEU A 476 -65.60 -78.45 32.92
CA LEU A 476 -66.17 -78.00 34.20
C LEU A 476 -67.70 -77.88 34.19
N ARG A 477 -68.33 -77.73 33.02
CA ARG A 477 -69.78 -77.68 32.85
C ARG A 477 -70.41 -79.07 32.88
N GLY A 478 -69.76 -80.06 32.25
CA GLY A 478 -70.19 -81.46 32.30
C GLY A 478 -70.28 -81.96 33.74
N ILE A 479 -69.24 -81.73 34.54
CA ILE A 479 -69.19 -82.12 35.95
C ILE A 479 -70.35 -81.53 36.78
N ALA A 480 -70.82 -80.31 36.45
CA ALA A 480 -71.95 -79.69 37.13
C ALA A 480 -73.30 -80.35 36.76
N GLU A 481 -73.46 -80.79 35.51
CA GLU A 481 -74.65 -81.53 35.04
C GLU A 481 -74.63 -82.98 35.58
N ASP A 482 -73.46 -83.64 35.64
CA ASP A 482 -73.29 -84.98 36.24
C ASP A 482 -73.74 -85.00 37.73
N LEU A 483 -73.40 -83.97 38.49
CA LEU A 483 -73.81 -83.80 39.90
C LEU A 483 -75.33 -83.63 40.06
N LYS A 484 -75.98 -82.99 39.09
CA LYS A 484 -77.41 -82.67 39.05
C LYS A 484 -78.24 -83.92 38.75
N ASP A 485 -77.78 -84.74 37.80
CA ASP A 485 -78.38 -86.05 37.53
C ASP A 485 -78.17 -87.04 38.68
N ALA A 486 -76.98 -87.06 39.30
CA ALA A 486 -76.73 -87.87 40.49
C ALA A 486 -77.65 -87.48 41.67
N LYS A 487 -77.87 -86.17 41.89
CA LYS A 487 -78.82 -85.64 42.87
C LYS A 487 -80.26 -86.10 42.56
N ASN A 488 -80.70 -86.02 41.31
CA ASN A 488 -82.05 -86.45 40.92
C ASN A 488 -82.27 -87.95 41.08
N ALA A 489 -81.23 -88.77 40.83
CA ALA A 489 -81.31 -90.23 40.98
C ALA A 489 -81.48 -90.67 42.45
N GLN A 490 -80.73 -90.09 43.40
CA GLN A 490 -80.81 -90.51 44.80
C GLN A 490 -82.13 -90.13 45.48
N PHE A 491 -82.59 -88.88 45.36
CA PHE A 491 -83.84 -88.45 46.01
C PHE A 491 -85.06 -89.24 45.51
N LYS A 492 -85.10 -89.62 44.23
CA LYS A 492 -86.13 -90.52 43.68
C LYS A 492 -86.17 -91.88 44.37
N SER A 493 -85.02 -92.44 44.76
CA SER A 493 -84.94 -93.71 45.51
C SER A 493 -85.41 -93.56 46.95
N ILE A 494 -85.12 -92.41 47.58
CA ILE A 494 -85.49 -92.11 48.97
C ILE A 494 -87.02 -92.03 49.10
N TYR A 495 -87.71 -91.29 48.22
CA TYR A 495 -89.18 -91.21 48.25
C TYR A 495 -89.85 -92.58 48.03
N GLY A 496 -89.37 -93.39 47.08
CA GLY A 496 -89.94 -94.71 46.80
C GLY A 496 -89.92 -95.68 48.00
N THR A 497 -88.85 -95.66 48.79
CA THR A 497 -88.73 -96.47 50.02
C THR A 497 -89.73 -96.05 51.11
N MET A 498 -90.18 -94.79 51.07
CA MET A 498 -91.05 -94.20 52.08
C MET A 498 -92.54 -94.50 51.80
N ASP A 499 -92.96 -94.49 50.53
CA ASP A 499 -94.28 -94.96 50.11
C ASP A 499 -94.53 -96.43 50.46
N GLU A 500 -93.52 -97.30 50.27
CA GLU A 500 -93.58 -98.72 50.66
C GLU A 500 -93.75 -98.88 52.19
N SER A 501 -93.04 -98.05 52.96
CA SER A 501 -93.11 -98.06 54.42
C SER A 501 -94.48 -97.62 54.94
N GLN A 502 -95.08 -96.58 54.33
CA GLN A 502 -96.40 -96.09 54.72
C GLN A 502 -97.53 -97.07 54.31
N LYS A 503 -97.34 -97.83 53.21
CA LYS A 503 -98.28 -98.87 52.79
C LYS A 503 -98.36 -100.02 53.80
N MET A 504 -97.21 -100.54 54.27
CA MET A 504 -97.18 -101.66 55.23
C MET A 504 -97.89 -101.34 56.56
N LEU A 505 -97.91 -100.07 56.98
CA LEU A 505 -98.61 -99.65 58.18
C LEU A 505 -100.14 -99.79 58.04
N LYS A 506 -100.67 -99.60 56.84
CA LYS A 506 -102.11 -99.64 56.55
C LYS A 506 -102.65 -101.08 56.48
N ASP A 507 -101.89 -101.99 55.88
CA ASP A 507 -102.27 -103.41 55.73
C ASP A 507 -102.33 -104.15 57.09
N PHE A 508 -101.77 -103.58 58.17
CA PHE A 508 -101.83 -104.11 59.55
C PHE A 508 -103.13 -103.76 60.29
N ASP A 509 -103.79 -102.67 59.91
CA ASP A 509 -104.90 -102.05 60.67
C ASP A 509 -106.22 -102.82 60.46
N ASP A 510 -106.59 -103.05 59.20
CA ASP A 510 -107.85 -103.72 58.78
C ASP A 510 -108.00 -105.16 59.32
N GLY A 511 -106.89 -105.83 59.62
CA GLY A 511 -106.88 -107.22 60.12
C GLY A 511 -107.22 -107.35 61.60
N CYS A 512 -106.83 -106.38 62.43
CA CYS A 512 -106.90 -106.51 63.89
C CYS A 512 -108.33 -106.25 64.44
N GLU A 513 -109.07 -105.33 63.81
CA GLU A 513 -110.42 -104.94 64.25
C GLU A 513 -111.46 -106.07 64.07
N ASN A 514 -111.33 -106.87 63.01
CA ASN A 514 -112.30 -107.92 62.66
C ASN A 514 -112.32 -109.11 63.64
N ASP A 515 -111.14 -109.55 64.12
CA ASP A 515 -111.06 -110.75 64.96
C ASP A 515 -111.54 -110.50 66.40
N ILE A 516 -111.33 -109.30 66.94
CA ILE A 516 -111.81 -108.92 68.28
C ILE A 516 -113.34 -108.93 68.34
N TRP A 517 -114.01 -108.41 67.30
CA TRP A 517 -115.47 -108.32 67.24
C TRP A 517 -116.14 -109.72 67.23
N ARG A 518 -115.51 -110.68 66.54
CA ARG A 518 -116.01 -112.05 66.33
C ARG A 518 -116.16 -112.84 67.63
N TYR A 519 -115.15 -112.81 68.51
CA TYR A 519 -115.15 -113.57 69.76
C TYR A 519 -116.18 -113.10 70.79
N LEU A 520 -116.48 -111.80 70.82
CA LEU A 520 -117.40 -111.22 71.81
C LEU A 520 -118.87 -111.56 71.53
N TYR A 521 -119.23 -111.80 70.26
CA TYR A 521 -120.61 -112.10 69.87
C TYR A 521 -121.08 -113.51 70.31
N GLU A 522 -120.21 -114.53 70.21
CA GLU A 522 -120.56 -115.91 70.59
C GLU A 522 -120.89 -116.06 72.09
N ILE A 523 -120.20 -115.32 72.95
CA ILE A 523 -120.38 -115.37 74.41
C ILE A 523 -121.80 -114.91 74.78
N LYS A 524 -122.31 -113.85 74.12
CA LYS A 524 -123.62 -113.26 74.40
C LYS A 524 -124.79 -114.21 74.06
N MET A 525 -124.62 -115.08 73.06
CA MET A 525 -125.65 -116.03 72.63
C MET A 525 -125.84 -117.22 73.59
N ARG A 526 -124.81 -117.63 74.35
CA ARG A 526 -124.90 -118.81 75.21
C ARG A 526 -125.67 -118.59 76.51
N LEU A 527 -125.65 -117.39 77.09
CA LEU A 527 -126.35 -117.09 78.36
C LEU A 527 -127.88 -117.16 78.23
N ASN A 528 -128.45 -116.60 77.16
CA ASN A 528 -129.90 -116.45 77.02
C ASN A 528 -130.68 -117.78 76.96
N ASN A 529 -130.02 -118.90 76.65
CA ASN A 529 -130.69 -120.19 76.47
C ASN A 529 -130.90 -120.95 77.80
N PHE A 530 -130.26 -120.54 78.91
CA PHE A 530 -130.25 -121.31 80.16
C PHE A 530 -131.46 -121.04 81.08
N VAL A 531 -132.07 -119.84 81.00
CA VAL A 531 -133.14 -119.42 81.93
C VAL A 531 -134.52 -119.96 81.54
N GLY A 532 -134.73 -120.31 80.26
CA GLY A 532 -136.06 -120.63 79.71
C GLY A 532 -136.71 -121.95 80.14
N GLN A 533 -136.05 -122.79 80.95
CA GLN A 533 -136.49 -124.19 81.16
C GLN A 533 -137.14 -124.50 82.54
N ASN A 534 -137.16 -123.57 83.49
CA ASN A 534 -137.55 -123.86 84.89
C ASN A 534 -139.01 -123.51 85.28
N ALA A 535 -139.90 -123.19 84.32
CA ALA A 535 -141.23 -122.65 84.61
C ALA A 535 -142.24 -123.65 85.22
N THR A 536 -142.01 -124.97 85.12
CA THR A 536 -143.05 -125.99 85.33
C THR A 536 -143.33 -126.36 86.80
N LEU A 537 -142.41 -126.07 87.72
CA LEU A 537 -142.48 -126.63 89.09
C LEU A 537 -143.29 -125.80 90.10
N LEU A 538 -143.44 -124.48 89.90
CA LEU A 538 -144.04 -123.59 90.90
C LEU A 538 -145.57 -123.40 90.78
N THR A 539 -146.18 -123.68 89.62
CA THR A 539 -147.66 -123.58 89.49
C THR A 539 -148.39 -124.74 90.20
N LEU A 540 -147.76 -125.91 90.29
CA LEU A 540 -148.26 -127.04 91.11
C LEU A 540 -148.48 -126.63 92.58
N CYS A 541 -147.66 -125.73 93.11
CA CYS A 541 -147.75 -125.25 94.48
C CYS A 541 -148.95 -124.32 94.77
N ARG A 542 -149.81 -123.96 93.79
CA ARG A 542 -151.11 -123.33 94.08
C ARG A 542 -152.37 -123.97 93.51
N ILE A 543 -152.28 -125.04 92.72
CA ILE A 543 -153.43 -125.94 92.51
C ILE A 543 -153.97 -126.49 93.86
N LEU A 544 -153.10 -126.64 94.87
CA LEU A 544 -153.49 -126.95 96.26
C LEU A 544 -154.16 -125.79 97.03
N LYS A 545 -153.95 -124.54 96.62
CA LYS A 545 -154.65 -123.36 97.17
C LYS A 545 -156.04 -123.20 96.53
N ASP A 546 -156.14 -123.49 95.24
CA ASP A 546 -157.40 -123.57 94.49
C ASP A 546 -158.35 -124.65 95.04
N GLY A 547 -157.83 -125.62 95.81
CA GLY A 547 -158.59 -126.63 96.54
C GLY A 547 -159.31 -126.10 97.78
N VAL A 548 -158.71 -125.19 98.54
CA VAL A 548 -159.37 -124.50 99.67
C VAL A 548 -160.39 -123.49 99.16
N GLU A 549 -160.09 -122.83 98.03
CA GLU A 549 -161.08 -122.09 97.24
C GLU A 549 -162.19 -123.00 96.67
N GLY A 550 -162.10 -124.32 96.82
CA GLY A 550 -163.23 -125.26 96.66
C GLY A 550 -164.45 -124.93 97.52
N LEU A 551 -164.22 -124.33 98.70
CA LEU A 551 -165.30 -123.97 99.64
C LEU A 551 -165.93 -122.59 99.37
N ASP A 552 -165.25 -121.70 98.63
CA ASP A 552 -165.82 -120.41 98.19
C ASP A 552 -166.16 -120.37 96.68
N LYS A 553 -165.71 -121.38 95.91
CA LYS A 553 -166.26 -121.73 94.58
C LYS A 553 -167.78 -121.95 94.61
N LYS A 554 -168.38 -122.16 95.79
CA LYS A 554 -169.83 -122.24 96.01
C LYS A 554 -170.49 -120.90 96.38
N LEU A 555 -169.73 -119.84 96.67
CA LEU A 555 -170.23 -118.53 97.11
C LEU A 555 -170.10 -117.44 96.02
N GLN A 556 -169.14 -117.58 95.09
CA GLN A 556 -169.21 -116.90 93.77
C GLN A 556 -169.71 -117.80 92.62
N GLU A 557 -170.26 -118.97 92.96
CA GLU A 557 -171.21 -119.70 92.11
C GLU A 557 -172.37 -118.76 91.71
N ASP A 558 -172.81 -117.89 92.62
CA ASP A 558 -173.87 -116.88 92.42
C ASP A 558 -173.57 -115.84 91.33
N LEU A 559 -172.28 -115.54 91.04
CA LEU A 559 -171.92 -114.61 89.96
C LEU A 559 -171.94 -115.24 88.55
N ARG A 560 -172.15 -116.57 88.44
CA ARG A 560 -172.48 -117.20 87.15
C ARG A 560 -173.79 -116.64 86.55
N THR A 561 -174.64 -116.05 87.38
CA THR A 561 -175.97 -115.51 87.05
C THR A 561 -175.94 -114.44 85.95
N LEU A 562 -175.09 -113.40 86.03
CA LEU A 562 -175.17 -112.28 85.06
C LEU A 562 -174.33 -112.47 83.79
N ARG A 563 -173.41 -113.46 83.77
CA ARG A 563 -172.86 -113.99 82.51
C ARG A 563 -173.95 -114.63 81.63
N LYS A 564 -175.12 -114.96 82.21
CA LYS A 564 -176.36 -115.32 81.52
C LYS A 564 -177.28 -114.10 81.24
N SER A 565 -176.70 -112.93 81.02
CA SER A 565 -177.33 -111.74 80.42
C SER A 565 -176.37 -111.15 79.38
N ILE A 566 -175.94 -111.88 78.35
CA ILE A 566 -176.76 -112.55 77.30
C ILE A 566 -177.59 -111.55 76.49
N ASP A 567 -177.48 -111.67 75.17
CA ASP A 567 -178.24 -111.08 74.07
C ASP A 567 -178.40 -109.54 74.01
N LYS A 568 -178.08 -108.80 75.08
CA LYS A 568 -178.07 -107.34 75.08
C LYS A 568 -176.82 -106.75 74.41
N GLY A 569 -176.82 -106.84 73.08
CA GLY A 569 -176.27 -105.78 72.23
C GLY A 569 -175.06 -106.10 71.35
N ILE A 570 -174.90 -107.20 70.62
CA ILE A 570 -175.83 -108.28 70.18
C ILE A 570 -177.15 -107.78 69.53
N SER A 571 -177.19 -106.48 69.24
CA SER A 571 -177.98 -105.88 68.15
C SER A 571 -177.12 -104.89 67.35
N ALA A 572 -175.79 -104.89 67.55
CA ALA A 572 -174.94 -103.71 67.33
C ALA A 572 -173.79 -103.87 66.32
N TYR A 573 -173.40 -105.09 65.92
CA TYR A 573 -172.56 -105.20 64.71
C TYR A 573 -173.35 -104.97 63.44
N ILE A 574 -174.60 -105.42 63.50
CA ILE A 574 -175.39 -105.84 62.38
C ILE A 574 -176.65 -104.95 62.46
N GLY A 575 -176.85 -103.97 61.58
CA GLY A 575 -176.04 -103.58 60.43
C GLY A 575 -175.33 -102.23 60.54
N GLN A 576 -174.09 -102.21 61.05
CA GLN A 576 -173.01 -101.42 60.42
C GLN A 576 -171.95 -102.29 59.73
N VAL A 577 -172.02 -103.63 59.85
CA VAL A 577 -172.03 -104.47 58.64
C VAL A 577 -173.04 -103.85 57.67
N LYS A 578 -172.70 -103.74 56.39
CA LYS A 578 -173.09 -102.58 55.58
C LYS A 578 -172.55 -101.28 56.21
N ARG A 579 -171.27 -100.94 56.13
CA ARG A 579 -170.28 -101.27 55.09
C ARG A 579 -170.94 -101.42 53.73
N ALA A 580 -171.56 -100.33 53.25
CA ALA A 580 -170.74 -99.29 52.67
C ALA A 580 -169.51 -99.94 52.00
N ALA A 581 -169.71 -100.80 50.99
CA ALA A 581 -170.80 -100.79 49.98
C ALA A 581 -171.14 -99.38 49.43
N TYR A 582 -170.20 -98.50 49.07
CA TYR A 582 -168.74 -98.56 49.18
C TYR A 582 -168.06 -97.26 48.78
N ASN A 583 -167.50 -96.55 49.74
CA ASN A 583 -167.07 -95.18 49.48
C ASN A 583 -165.94 -95.09 48.44
N ALA A 584 -165.32 -96.23 48.10
CA ALA A 584 -164.36 -96.44 47.01
C ALA A 584 -164.86 -97.35 45.85
N THR A 585 -166.09 -97.16 45.34
CA THR A 585 -166.14 -96.94 43.88
C THR A 585 -165.72 -95.54 43.52
N GLN A 586 -165.96 -94.52 44.36
CA GLN A 586 -166.35 -93.19 43.86
C GLN A 586 -165.31 -92.32 43.12
N LYS A 587 -164.21 -92.90 42.63
CA LYS A 587 -163.32 -92.37 41.57
C LYS A 587 -162.76 -93.55 40.75
N LEU A 588 -163.56 -94.17 39.85
CA LEU A 588 -163.15 -95.37 39.10
C LEU A 588 -163.43 -95.20 37.60
N SER A 589 -162.33 -95.16 36.83
CA SER A 589 -162.24 -94.78 35.41
C SER A 589 -162.52 -93.29 35.11
N THR A 590 -162.02 -92.84 33.95
CA THR A 590 -161.57 -91.44 33.69
C THR A 590 -160.46 -90.96 34.63
N GLN A 591 -159.87 -89.83 34.23
CA GLN A 591 -159.63 -88.73 35.16
C GLN A 591 -160.93 -88.38 35.90
N VAL A 592 -161.22 -89.08 37.00
CA VAL A 592 -162.43 -88.93 37.86
C VAL A 592 -163.70 -89.43 37.14
N ASP A 593 -164.45 -90.40 37.68
CA ASP A 593 -165.25 -90.18 38.88
C ASP A 593 -166.12 -91.41 39.20
N LEU A 594 -166.90 -91.33 40.28
CA LEU A 594 -168.35 -91.46 40.17
C LEU A 594 -168.97 -90.09 40.49
N SER A 595 -169.34 -89.31 39.49
CA SER A 595 -170.52 -89.59 38.67
C SER A 595 -171.66 -90.12 39.57
N SER A 596 -172.48 -89.18 40.05
CA SER A 596 -173.65 -89.31 40.94
C SER A 596 -173.58 -90.31 42.11
N ILE A 597 -173.94 -91.57 41.88
CA ILE A 597 -174.39 -92.53 42.90
C ILE A 597 -173.21 -93.08 43.71
N ALA A 598 -173.25 -93.12 45.04
CA ALA A 598 -174.23 -92.46 45.92
C ALA A 598 -173.56 -92.19 47.26
N ASN A 599 -173.59 -90.94 47.72
CA ASN A 599 -172.85 -90.50 48.88
C ASN A 599 -173.54 -90.90 50.21
N GLY A 600 -173.53 -92.20 50.53
CA GLY A 600 -174.09 -92.82 51.72
C GLY A 600 -173.60 -94.26 51.93
N LEU A 601 -174.22 -94.96 52.89
CA LEU A 601 -174.11 -96.41 53.09
C LEU A 601 -175.11 -97.14 52.14
N PHE A 602 -176.37 -97.30 52.57
CA PHE A 602 -177.59 -97.05 51.76
C PHE A 602 -177.79 -95.53 51.79
N GLU A 603 -178.99 -95.10 51.49
CA GLU A 603 -179.60 -94.00 52.25
C GLU A 603 -179.80 -94.32 53.78
N ASP A 604 -178.89 -95.11 54.40
CA ASP A 604 -178.66 -95.47 55.83
C ASP A 604 -177.64 -96.64 56.03
N SER A 605 -177.63 -97.69 55.16
CA SER A 605 -176.96 -99.00 55.38
C SER A 605 -176.52 -99.89 54.13
N LYS A 606 -177.38 -100.73 53.49
CA LYS A 606 -177.06 -101.89 52.56
C LYS A 606 -176.36 -101.70 51.20
N LEU A 607 -176.18 -100.51 50.62
CA LEU A 607 -176.63 -100.41 49.21
C LEU A 607 -175.83 -99.63 48.17
N ARG A 608 -175.51 -98.37 48.44
CA ARG A 608 -175.03 -97.43 47.42
C ARG A 608 -174.35 -96.27 48.14
N LYS A 609 -173.01 -96.17 48.10
CA LYS A 609 -172.20 -96.05 46.87
C LYS A 609 -172.01 -97.27 45.91
N TRP A 610 -172.20 -98.52 46.34
CA TRP A 610 -172.03 -99.83 45.65
C TRP A 610 -172.20 -99.97 44.09
N LEU A 611 -172.73 -99.00 43.33
CA LEU A 611 -173.00 -99.15 41.89
C LEU A 611 -172.00 -98.48 40.91
N TRP A 612 -171.77 -97.16 40.96
CA TRP A 612 -171.80 -96.33 39.71
C TRP A 612 -170.53 -96.09 38.87
N SER A 613 -169.47 -96.88 39.09
CA SER A 613 -168.63 -97.44 38.02
C SER A 613 -167.93 -96.59 36.92
N VAL A 614 -167.18 -97.31 36.08
CA VAL A 614 -167.13 -97.16 34.61
C VAL A 614 -166.37 -95.98 33.99
N HIS A 615 -166.45 -94.76 34.52
CA HIS A 615 -166.68 -93.58 33.69
C HIS A 615 -165.96 -93.49 32.29
N ARG A 616 -164.71 -92.99 32.13
CA ARG A 616 -164.11 -92.73 30.78
C ARG A 616 -162.56 -92.76 30.68
N GLY A 617 -161.90 -93.92 30.61
CA GLY A 617 -160.51 -93.97 30.11
C GLY A 617 -160.41 -93.50 28.64
N ASN A 618 -159.24 -93.06 28.16
CA ASN A 618 -159.04 -92.63 26.75
C ASN A 618 -157.56 -92.67 26.33
N VAL A 619 -157.20 -92.90 25.06
CA VAL A 619 -157.81 -93.76 24.03
C VAL A 619 -156.79 -94.01 22.91
N SER A 620 -156.97 -95.11 22.16
CA SER A 620 -155.96 -95.70 21.27
C SER A 620 -154.69 -96.18 22.01
N SER A 621 -153.93 -97.14 21.49
CA SER A 621 -154.20 -98.03 20.35
C SER A 621 -154.35 -99.46 20.86
N HIS A 622 -155.29 -100.23 20.31
CA HIS A 622 -155.78 -101.48 20.91
C HIS A 622 -156.19 -101.30 22.38
N SER A 623 -156.96 -100.23 22.62
CA SER A 623 -157.17 -99.55 23.90
C SER A 623 -158.21 -100.18 24.83
N ALA A 624 -158.24 -101.51 24.90
CA ALA A 624 -159.27 -102.28 25.61
C ALA A 624 -158.92 -102.53 27.09
N ALA A 625 -159.87 -102.89 27.96
CA ALA A 625 -161.29 -102.50 28.01
C ALA A 625 -161.90 -102.88 29.38
N GLN A 626 -162.86 -102.15 29.96
CA GLN A 626 -163.05 -100.70 30.00
C GLN A 626 -164.16 -100.28 31.00
N PRO A 627 -165.31 -101.01 31.16
CA PRO A 627 -165.85 -102.91 30.30
C PRO A 627 -165.81 -102.84 28.78
N GLN A 628 -166.17 -101.67 28.28
CA GLN A 628 -166.80 -100.66 29.13
C GLN A 628 -167.45 -101.35 30.49
N ALA A 629 -166.57 -102.39 32.34
CA ALA A 629 -166.83 -103.21 33.60
C ALA A 629 -166.97 -102.38 34.91
N GLY A 630 -167.99 -102.68 35.73
CA GLY A 630 -168.38 -101.92 36.94
C GLY A 630 -169.03 -102.81 38.00
N ASP A 631 -168.62 -104.08 38.04
CA ASP A 631 -169.43 -105.20 38.53
C ASP A 631 -168.65 -106.18 39.41
N VAL A 632 -167.32 -106.05 39.48
CA VAL A 632 -166.45 -106.86 40.36
C VAL A 632 -166.19 -106.15 41.68
N THR A 633 -166.06 -104.82 41.61
CA THR A 633 -166.16 -103.93 42.75
C THR A 633 -167.46 -104.27 43.53
N LYS A 634 -168.60 -104.52 42.86
CA LYS A 634 -169.89 -104.91 43.48
C LYS A 634 -169.85 -106.12 44.45
N GLY A 635 -168.77 -106.92 44.47
CA GLY A 635 -168.59 -107.99 45.46
C GLY A 635 -167.60 -107.71 46.60
N LEU A 636 -166.60 -106.85 46.40
CA LEU A 636 -165.34 -106.94 47.18
C LEU A 636 -165.27 -106.08 48.46
N GLN A 637 -165.97 -104.95 48.56
CA GLN A 637 -166.03 -104.21 49.83
C GLN A 637 -167.05 -104.83 50.82
N SER A 638 -167.06 -106.17 50.94
CA SER A 638 -168.04 -106.95 51.74
C SER A 638 -167.46 -107.96 52.75
N LEU A 639 -166.13 -108.25 52.82
CA LEU A 639 -165.47 -108.88 54.01
C LEU A 639 -164.47 -107.92 54.73
N THR A 640 -164.60 -107.69 56.05
CA THR A 640 -164.06 -106.57 56.91
C THR A 640 -164.92 -105.27 57.09
N LYS A 641 -164.31 -104.07 57.29
CA LYS A 641 -164.79 -102.84 58.01
C LYS A 641 -166.18 -102.89 58.71
N PHE A 642 -166.15 -103.28 60.00
CA PHE A 642 -167.29 -103.65 60.87
C PHE A 642 -167.87 -105.04 60.54
N ALA A 643 -168.22 -105.90 61.48
CA ALA A 643 -168.15 -105.91 62.97
C ALA A 643 -168.52 -107.36 63.43
N ALA A 644 -168.77 -107.74 64.70
CA ALA A 644 -168.04 -107.48 65.96
C ALA A 644 -168.61 -108.34 67.13
N VAL A 645 -169.81 -108.91 67.03
CA VAL A 645 -170.54 -109.61 68.12
C VAL A 645 -171.28 -110.85 67.59
N GLY A 646 -172.22 -111.40 68.36
CA GLY A 646 -173.26 -112.32 67.86
C GLY A 646 -172.98 -113.79 68.17
N SER A 647 -173.98 -114.68 68.32
CA SER A 647 -175.44 -114.52 68.38
C SER A 647 -176.13 -113.86 67.17
N ASP A 648 -176.92 -114.70 66.50
CA ASP A 648 -177.97 -114.40 65.54
C ASP A 648 -177.58 -114.05 64.07
N THR A 649 -178.15 -114.62 63.00
CA THR A 649 -179.21 -115.66 62.82
C THR A 649 -179.31 -115.85 61.26
N ALA A 650 -179.38 -117.05 60.65
CA ALA A 650 -179.05 -117.25 59.21
C ALA A 650 -180.21 -117.29 58.12
N ASN A 651 -180.35 -116.33 57.17
CA ASN A 651 -180.53 -116.45 55.66
C ASN A 651 -181.09 -115.12 55.01
N MET A 652 -180.83 -114.64 53.76
CA MET A 652 -179.82 -114.84 52.66
C MET A 652 -179.72 -113.60 51.68
N SER A 653 -178.49 -113.19 51.26
CA SER A 653 -178.11 -112.17 50.21
C SER A 653 -178.17 -110.64 50.51
N ALA A 654 -177.22 -109.83 50.01
CA ALA A 654 -177.10 -108.37 50.28
C ALA A 654 -177.17 -107.98 51.80
N PHE A 655 -177.89 -106.93 52.22
CA PHE A 655 -178.73 -107.10 53.43
C PHE A 655 -179.97 -107.83 52.99
N GLU A 656 -180.50 -108.64 53.89
CA GLU A 656 -180.76 -110.04 53.63
C GLU A 656 -179.51 -111.00 53.88
N ALA A 657 -178.21 -110.58 53.92
CA ALA A 657 -177.04 -111.49 54.16
C ALA A 657 -176.16 -111.47 55.45
N ILE A 658 -176.09 -110.53 56.39
CA ILE A 658 -176.84 -109.30 56.67
C ILE A 658 -178.36 -109.46 56.71
N LEU A 659 -178.74 -110.71 56.99
CA LEU A 659 -179.97 -111.33 57.51
C LEU A 659 -179.74 -112.87 57.48
N GLN A 660 -178.63 -113.33 56.86
CA GLN A 660 -177.76 -114.34 57.51
C GLN A 660 -177.08 -113.89 58.81
N ASP A 661 -177.39 -112.64 59.16
CA ASP A 661 -177.14 -111.97 60.41
C ASP A 661 -178.48 -111.62 61.13
N LEU A 662 -179.64 -112.26 60.78
CA LEU A 662 -180.98 -112.08 61.40
C LEU A 662 -182.08 -113.23 61.31
N GLN A 663 -181.90 -114.46 60.73
CA GLN A 663 -182.97 -115.51 60.60
C GLN A 663 -182.72 -117.06 60.88
N LYS A 664 -181.87 -117.52 61.84
CA LYS A 664 -181.76 -118.93 62.34
C LYS A 664 -181.36 -119.28 63.82
N HIS A 665 -180.41 -118.62 64.55
CA HIS A 665 -179.91 -119.16 65.86
C HIS A 665 -179.09 -118.23 66.83
N ALA A 666 -179.42 -118.37 68.13
CA ALA A 666 -178.74 -117.91 69.36
C ALA A 666 -178.99 -118.94 70.53
N GLY A 667 -178.99 -118.55 71.83
CA GLY A 667 -179.64 -119.25 72.99
C GLY A 667 -178.79 -120.20 73.89
N ASN A 668 -179.18 -120.61 75.14
CA ASN A 668 -180.33 -120.32 76.08
C ASN A 668 -180.05 -120.74 77.59
N VAL A 669 -181.00 -120.73 78.58
CA VAL A 669 -180.76 -120.70 80.08
C VAL A 669 -181.79 -121.37 81.06
N PHE A 670 -181.35 -122.05 82.16
CA PHE A 670 -182.12 -122.64 83.34
C PHE A 670 -181.24 -122.76 84.67
N GLN A 671 -181.59 -123.24 85.91
CA GLN A 671 -182.76 -123.23 86.90
C GLN A 671 -182.44 -123.89 88.33
N ASN A 672 -183.27 -123.66 89.40
CA ASN A 672 -183.62 -124.47 90.65
C ASN A 672 -182.59 -124.80 91.82
N ALA A 673 -182.90 -125.23 93.08
CA ALA A 673 -184.07 -125.19 94.06
C ALA A 673 -183.79 -125.85 95.50
N ASP A 674 -184.80 -125.93 96.42
CA ASP A 674 -185.04 -126.86 97.62
C ASP A 674 -184.62 -126.57 99.14
N VAL A 675 -185.19 -127.31 100.15
CA VAL A 675 -185.27 -126.99 101.65
C VAL A 675 -185.19 -128.20 102.67
N ASP A 676 -184.77 -127.96 103.94
CA ASP A 676 -185.08 -128.66 105.26
C ASP A 676 -184.02 -129.52 106.07
N ASP A 677 -182.83 -129.03 106.46
CA ASP A 677 -181.97 -129.72 107.48
C ASP A 677 -180.98 -128.82 108.27
N LEU A 678 -181.44 -128.14 109.33
CA LEU A 678 -180.72 -126.98 109.92
C LEU A 678 -180.08 -127.13 111.32
N SER A 679 -180.33 -128.20 112.10
CA SER A 679 -179.79 -128.31 113.48
C SER A 679 -178.45 -129.04 113.60
N LYS A 680 -178.14 -129.98 112.71
CA LYS A 680 -176.90 -130.79 112.72
C LYS A 680 -175.62 -129.96 112.48
N ILE A 681 -175.78 -128.76 111.89
CA ILE A 681 -174.72 -127.90 111.37
C ILE A 681 -173.79 -127.35 112.46
N LYS A 682 -174.25 -127.24 113.72
CA LYS A 682 -173.52 -126.53 114.77
C LYS A 682 -172.33 -127.30 115.39
N ASP A 683 -172.32 -128.62 115.31
CA ASP A 683 -171.28 -129.47 115.95
C ASP A 683 -170.09 -129.79 115.02
N VAL A 684 -170.28 -129.67 113.70
CA VAL A 684 -169.25 -129.93 112.69
C VAL A 684 -168.20 -128.81 112.63
N MET A 685 -168.59 -127.56 112.86
CA MET A 685 -167.72 -126.38 112.68
C MET A 685 -166.46 -126.43 113.56
N ASN A 686 -166.59 -126.91 114.81
CA ASN A 686 -165.49 -126.86 115.79
C ASN A 686 -164.31 -127.78 115.45
N LYS A 687 -164.48 -128.77 114.56
CA LYS A 687 -163.40 -129.71 114.17
C LYS A 687 -162.63 -129.31 112.91
N CYS A 688 -163.09 -128.29 112.18
CA CYS A 688 -162.37 -127.77 111.00
C CYS A 688 -161.32 -126.69 111.33
N HIS A 689 -161.23 -126.24 112.59
CA HIS A 689 -160.35 -125.16 112.99
C HIS A 689 -158.88 -125.63 113.12
N ASP A 690 -158.65 -126.70 113.88
CA ASP A 690 -157.30 -127.11 114.29
C ASP A 690 -156.47 -127.70 113.12
N ALA A 691 -157.12 -128.37 112.17
CA ALA A 691 -156.47 -128.98 111.01
C ALA A 691 -155.85 -127.97 110.02
N ARG A 692 -156.18 -126.67 110.15
CA ARG A 692 -155.72 -125.61 109.25
C ARG A 692 -154.29 -125.16 109.52
N VAL A 693 -153.88 -125.09 110.79
CA VAL A 693 -152.68 -124.35 111.21
C VAL A 693 -151.38 -125.03 110.77
N SER A 694 -151.30 -126.35 110.85
CA SER A 694 -150.07 -127.10 110.55
C SER A 694 -149.70 -127.19 109.06
N LEU A 695 -150.51 -126.64 108.14
CA LEU A 695 -150.25 -126.72 106.70
C LEU A 695 -149.51 -125.50 106.13
N GLU A 696 -149.60 -124.33 106.79
CA GLU A 696 -149.06 -123.07 106.25
C GLU A 696 -147.54 -122.91 106.49
N GLU A 697 -146.98 -123.49 107.57
CA GLU A 697 -145.56 -123.37 107.92
C GLU A 697 -144.59 -124.07 106.95
N ALA A 698 -145.05 -125.10 106.23
CA ALA A 698 -144.21 -125.89 105.33
C ALA A 698 -143.86 -125.16 104.01
N VAL A 699 -144.69 -124.20 103.58
CA VAL A 699 -144.65 -123.64 102.21
C VAL A 699 -143.59 -122.55 102.04
N ILE A 700 -143.29 -121.78 103.09
CA ILE A 700 -142.52 -120.53 102.96
C ILE A 700 -141.01 -120.77 102.77
N LYS A 701 -140.44 -121.84 103.35
CA LYS A 701 -138.98 -122.10 103.31
C LYS A 701 -138.40 -122.29 101.91
N VAL A 702 -139.18 -122.82 100.96
CA VAL A 702 -138.71 -123.14 99.60
C VAL A 702 -138.55 -121.88 98.73
N GLN A 703 -139.24 -120.78 99.07
CA GLN A 703 -139.28 -119.58 98.22
C GLN A 703 -137.99 -118.75 98.25
N ALA A 704 -137.14 -118.91 99.27
CA ALA A 704 -136.00 -118.02 99.53
C ALA A 704 -134.80 -118.24 98.59
N GLU A 705 -134.47 -119.50 98.26
CA GLU A 705 -133.23 -119.85 97.54
C GLU A 705 -133.24 -119.44 96.06
N LEU A 706 -134.44 -119.32 95.45
CA LEU A 706 -134.62 -119.00 94.03
C LEU A 706 -134.15 -117.60 93.62
N THR A 707 -134.10 -116.66 94.57
CA THR A 707 -133.91 -115.21 94.32
C THR A 707 -132.47 -114.79 93.99
N SER A 708 -131.54 -115.74 93.85
CA SER A 708 -130.09 -115.48 93.83
C SER A 708 -129.45 -115.43 92.43
N LEU A 709 -130.21 -115.72 91.36
CA LEU A 709 -129.65 -116.05 90.03
C LEU A 709 -129.82 -114.99 88.92
N GLU A 710 -130.46 -113.85 89.19
CA GLU A 710 -130.89 -112.91 88.12
C GLU A 710 -129.88 -111.81 87.73
N SER A 711 -128.73 -111.68 88.41
CA SER A 711 -127.89 -110.47 88.33
C SER A 711 -126.73 -110.46 87.32
N LEU A 712 -126.44 -111.59 86.67
CA LEU A 712 -125.20 -111.80 85.88
C LEU A 712 -125.00 -110.96 84.59
N PRO A 713 -126.02 -110.55 83.80
CA PRO A 713 -125.78 -109.96 82.47
C PRO A 713 -125.01 -108.63 82.46
N GLY A 714 -125.12 -107.79 83.50
CA GLY A 714 -124.69 -106.39 83.46
C GLY A 714 -123.17 -106.14 83.44
N ILE A 715 -122.35 -107.15 83.71
CA ILE A 715 -120.89 -107.00 83.87
C ILE A 715 -120.16 -107.00 82.50
N VAL A 716 -120.76 -107.60 81.46
CA VAL A 716 -120.07 -107.85 80.18
C VAL A 716 -119.94 -106.60 79.31
N ASP A 717 -120.97 -105.75 79.26
CA ASP A 717 -121.01 -104.61 78.32
C ASP A 717 -120.03 -103.47 78.72
N ALA A 718 -119.54 -103.42 79.97
CA ALA A 718 -118.65 -102.37 80.46
C ALA A 718 -117.22 -102.44 79.91
N ASN A 719 -116.63 -103.63 79.83
CA ASN A 719 -115.23 -103.82 79.39
C ASN A 719 -115.02 -103.50 77.90
N ASN A 720 -116.07 -103.66 77.09
CA ASN A 720 -115.98 -103.58 75.62
C ASN A 720 -115.57 -102.17 75.14
N ASN A 721 -116.04 -101.12 75.82
CA ASN A 721 -115.76 -99.73 75.44
C ASN A 721 -114.33 -99.26 75.75
N HIS A 722 -113.60 -99.93 76.65
CA HIS A 722 -112.26 -99.49 77.05
C HIS A 722 -111.19 -99.83 75.99
N ILE A 723 -111.31 -101.00 75.34
CA ILE A 723 -110.31 -101.53 74.40
C ILE A 723 -110.24 -100.67 73.12
N MET A 724 -111.39 -100.30 72.55
CA MET A 724 -111.47 -99.49 71.32
C MET A 724 -110.90 -98.05 71.49
N GLY A 725 -110.84 -97.55 72.73
CA GLY A 725 -110.27 -96.23 73.04
C GLY A 725 -108.75 -96.18 72.93
N LEU A 726 -108.05 -97.30 73.21
CA LEU A 726 -106.59 -97.35 73.14
C LEU A 726 -106.07 -97.44 71.70
N LEU A 727 -106.75 -98.19 70.83
CA LEU A 727 -106.32 -98.45 69.45
C LEU A 727 -106.18 -97.14 68.64
N ASN A 728 -107.19 -96.27 68.73
CA ASN A 728 -107.24 -94.99 67.99
C ASN A 728 -106.19 -93.97 68.42
N SER A 729 -105.62 -94.09 69.62
CA SER A 729 -104.58 -93.18 70.11
C SER A 729 -103.24 -93.43 69.41
N ILE A 730 -102.87 -94.71 69.24
CA ILE A 730 -101.60 -95.13 68.65
C ILE A 730 -101.49 -94.73 67.18
N LYS A 731 -102.61 -94.84 66.44
CA LYS A 731 -102.70 -94.50 65.00
C LYS A 731 -102.27 -93.06 64.70
N ASN A 732 -102.82 -92.08 65.44
CA ASN A 732 -102.54 -90.67 65.22
C ASN A 732 -101.08 -90.27 65.49
N ASP A 733 -100.38 -90.93 66.41
CA ASP A 733 -98.99 -90.61 66.75
C ASP A 733 -97.97 -91.13 65.70
N LEU A 734 -98.37 -92.13 64.91
CA LEU A 734 -97.57 -92.66 63.79
C LEU A 734 -97.67 -91.78 62.54
N ASP A 735 -98.88 -91.39 62.11
CA ASP A 735 -99.08 -90.56 60.91
C ASP A 735 -98.34 -89.21 61.00
N ASN A 736 -98.36 -88.57 62.18
CA ASN A 736 -97.63 -87.32 62.42
C ASN A 736 -96.10 -87.46 62.27
N LYS A 737 -95.53 -88.65 62.54
CA LYS A 737 -94.08 -88.89 62.42
C LYS A 737 -93.65 -89.07 60.97
N PHE A 738 -94.48 -89.71 60.13
CA PHE A 738 -94.21 -89.79 58.69
C PHE A 738 -94.23 -88.40 58.01
N ALA A 739 -95.15 -87.52 58.42
CA ALA A 739 -95.25 -86.16 57.87
C ALA A 739 -93.95 -85.34 58.05
N HIS A 740 -93.35 -85.34 59.24
CA HIS A 740 -92.10 -84.62 59.50
C HIS A 740 -90.88 -85.18 58.74
N ILE A 741 -90.85 -86.49 58.47
CA ILE A 741 -89.75 -87.11 57.71
C ILE A 741 -89.80 -86.67 56.24
N TYR A 742 -91.00 -86.60 55.65
CA TYR A 742 -91.22 -86.05 54.30
C TYR A 742 -90.73 -84.60 54.16
N GLU A 743 -91.02 -83.74 55.15
CA GLU A 743 -90.59 -82.34 55.16
C GLU A 743 -89.06 -82.18 55.22
N HIS A 744 -88.39 -82.97 56.07
CA HIS A 744 -86.92 -82.95 56.18
C HIS A 744 -86.21 -83.39 54.90
N ILE A 745 -86.74 -84.39 54.18
CA ILE A 745 -86.14 -84.89 52.94
C ILE A 745 -86.31 -83.84 51.82
N LYS A 746 -87.48 -83.21 51.69
CA LYS A 746 -87.67 -82.13 50.72
C LYS A 746 -86.72 -80.95 50.96
N ASN A 747 -86.62 -80.47 52.21
CA ASN A 747 -85.73 -79.36 52.56
C ASN A 747 -84.25 -79.66 52.23
N SER A 748 -83.85 -80.94 52.31
CA SER A 748 -82.50 -81.39 51.91
C SER A 748 -82.30 -81.39 50.39
N GLU A 749 -83.34 -81.70 49.62
CA GLU A 749 -83.33 -81.68 48.15
C GLU A 749 -83.20 -80.26 47.59
N ASP A 750 -83.97 -79.32 48.15
CA ASP A 750 -83.98 -77.90 47.76
C ASP A 750 -82.62 -77.23 48.09
N ALA A 751 -82.02 -77.57 49.23
CA ALA A 751 -80.70 -77.09 49.62
C ALA A 751 -79.59 -77.58 48.67
N LEU A 752 -79.59 -78.87 48.31
CA LEU A 752 -78.59 -79.42 47.40
C LEU A 752 -78.75 -78.88 45.96
N SER A 753 -79.99 -78.68 45.52
CA SER A 753 -80.31 -78.06 44.21
C SER A 753 -79.82 -76.61 44.14
N SER A 754 -79.96 -75.85 45.24
CA SER A 754 -79.45 -74.47 45.36
C SER A 754 -77.91 -74.40 45.30
N ALA A 755 -77.22 -75.37 45.90
CA ALA A 755 -75.76 -75.45 45.85
C ALA A 755 -75.23 -75.72 44.43
N ILE A 756 -75.89 -76.58 43.65
CA ILE A 756 -75.51 -76.89 42.27
C ILE A 756 -75.67 -75.65 41.36
N GLN A 757 -76.78 -74.90 41.48
CA GLN A 757 -76.98 -73.65 40.74
C GLN A 757 -75.90 -72.59 41.05
N ALA A 758 -75.43 -72.52 42.31
CA ALA A 758 -74.33 -71.64 42.69
C ALA A 758 -73.00 -72.05 42.01
N VAL A 759 -72.75 -73.35 41.81
CA VAL A 759 -71.59 -73.84 41.06
C VAL A 759 -71.72 -73.49 39.57
N GLU A 760 -72.86 -73.75 38.93
CA GLU A 760 -73.13 -73.39 37.53
C GLU A 760 -72.87 -71.88 37.28
N TYR A 761 -73.40 -71.01 38.15
CA TYR A 761 -73.23 -69.56 38.08
C TYR A 761 -71.76 -69.12 38.26
N ASN A 762 -71.04 -69.73 39.20
CA ASN A 762 -69.63 -69.42 39.44
C ASN A 762 -68.73 -69.86 38.28
N VAL A 763 -68.96 -71.05 37.71
CA VAL A 763 -68.23 -71.55 36.53
C VAL A 763 -68.43 -70.63 35.33
N ARG A 764 -69.67 -70.18 35.07
CA ARG A 764 -69.96 -69.20 34.01
C ARG A 764 -69.27 -67.86 34.26
N THR A 765 -69.39 -67.32 35.47
CA THR A 765 -68.78 -66.03 35.85
C THR A 765 -67.25 -66.07 35.76
N ALA A 766 -66.63 -67.22 36.05
CA ALA A 766 -65.19 -67.44 35.86
C ALA A 766 -64.80 -67.49 34.37
N GLN A 767 -65.59 -68.16 33.53
CA GLN A 767 -65.37 -68.19 32.08
C GLN A 767 -65.39 -66.78 31.48
N ASP A 768 -66.43 -66.00 31.76
CA ASP A 768 -66.62 -64.66 31.16
C ASP A 768 -65.50 -63.69 31.60
N LYS A 769 -65.10 -63.72 32.88
CA LYS A 769 -63.96 -62.93 33.39
C LYS A 769 -62.63 -63.35 32.78
N ALA A 770 -62.38 -64.66 32.64
CA ALA A 770 -61.12 -65.16 32.10
C ALA A 770 -60.98 -64.84 30.59
N MET A 771 -62.08 -64.96 29.83
CA MET A 771 -62.12 -64.53 28.42
C MET A 771 -61.86 -63.02 28.28
N SER A 772 -62.58 -62.19 29.05
CA SER A 772 -62.39 -60.73 29.04
C SER A 772 -60.97 -60.30 29.46
N SER A 773 -60.31 -61.07 30.33
CA SER A 773 -58.91 -60.84 30.69
C SER A 773 -57.94 -61.11 29.53
N VAL A 774 -58.25 -62.10 28.68
CA VAL A 774 -57.46 -62.40 27.46
C VAL A 774 -57.68 -61.34 26.38
N ASP A 775 -58.89 -60.76 26.28
CA ASP A 775 -59.14 -59.56 25.46
C ASP A 775 -58.31 -58.37 25.95
N ALA A 776 -58.41 -58.00 27.23
CA ALA A 776 -57.69 -56.86 27.79
C ALA A 776 -56.16 -57.00 27.68
N LEU A 777 -55.62 -58.21 27.86
CA LEU A 777 -54.19 -58.49 27.64
C LEU A 777 -53.79 -58.37 26.16
N LYS A 778 -54.63 -58.86 25.24
CA LYS A 778 -54.38 -58.73 23.79
C LYS A 778 -54.31 -57.26 23.38
N ASP A 779 -55.29 -56.46 23.78
CA ASP A 779 -55.39 -55.06 23.38
C ASP A 779 -54.26 -54.22 24.00
N SER A 780 -53.95 -54.46 25.28
CA SER A 780 -52.82 -53.82 25.97
C SER A 780 -51.47 -54.14 25.31
N LEU A 781 -51.22 -55.41 24.97
CA LEU A 781 -49.99 -55.83 24.30
C LEU A 781 -49.91 -55.28 22.86
N THR A 782 -51.02 -55.32 22.11
CA THR A 782 -51.11 -54.78 20.75
C THR A 782 -50.85 -53.28 20.74
N LYS A 783 -51.42 -52.53 21.69
CA LYS A 783 -51.15 -51.10 21.87
C LYS A 783 -49.68 -50.84 22.22
N THR A 784 -49.13 -51.58 23.18
CA THR A 784 -47.72 -51.45 23.59
C THR A 784 -46.76 -51.65 22.41
N VAL A 785 -47.06 -52.61 21.52
CA VAL A 785 -46.31 -52.83 20.27
C VAL A 785 -46.45 -51.66 19.30
N ILE A 786 -47.67 -51.13 19.08
CA ILE A 786 -47.89 -49.96 18.22
C ILE A 786 -47.11 -48.74 18.75
N ASP A 787 -47.24 -48.42 20.04
CA ASP A 787 -46.56 -47.30 20.69
C ASP A 787 -45.02 -47.43 20.55
N ALA A 788 -44.47 -48.64 20.68
CA ALA A 788 -43.03 -48.92 20.52
C ALA A 788 -42.54 -48.80 19.06
N PHE A 789 -43.31 -49.29 18.07
CA PHE A 789 -42.97 -49.14 16.65
C PHE A 789 -43.17 -47.71 16.15
N GLU A 790 -44.15 -46.97 16.68
CA GLU A 790 -44.26 -45.53 16.47
C GLU A 790 -43.08 -44.75 17.06
N ALA A 791 -42.70 -45.00 18.31
CA ALA A 791 -41.51 -44.39 18.91
C ALA A 791 -40.26 -44.67 18.06
N SER A 792 -40.10 -45.90 17.57
CA SER A 792 -39.02 -46.28 16.66
C SER A 792 -39.06 -45.52 15.33
N ARG A 793 -40.23 -45.37 14.68
CA ARG A 793 -40.39 -44.57 13.45
C ARG A 793 -40.12 -43.07 13.66
N ARG A 794 -40.50 -42.52 14.82
CA ARG A 794 -40.17 -41.13 15.22
C ARG A 794 -38.65 -40.96 15.38
N SER A 795 -37.99 -41.88 16.09
CA SER A 795 -36.53 -41.89 16.25
C SER A 795 -35.77 -42.01 14.93
N VAL A 796 -36.20 -42.88 14.01
CA VAL A 796 -35.61 -42.99 12.65
C VAL A 796 -35.76 -41.68 11.87
N SER A 797 -36.91 -41.01 11.99
CA SER A 797 -37.15 -39.75 11.26
C SER A 797 -36.41 -38.55 11.88
N GLN A 798 -36.23 -38.54 13.20
CA GLN A 798 -35.32 -37.60 13.88
C GLN A 798 -33.86 -37.86 13.52
N LEU A 799 -33.44 -39.13 13.43
CA LEU A 799 -32.10 -39.52 13.01
C LEU A 799 -31.83 -39.08 11.56
N GLN A 800 -32.75 -39.34 10.62
CA GLN A 800 -32.65 -38.86 9.24
C GLN A 800 -32.50 -37.32 9.20
N THR A 801 -33.38 -36.59 9.90
CA THR A 801 -33.34 -35.12 9.95
C THR A 801 -31.99 -34.62 10.50
N THR A 802 -31.50 -35.24 11.58
CA THR A 802 -30.24 -34.88 12.22
C THR A 802 -29.04 -35.18 11.32
N LEU A 803 -29.01 -36.35 10.68
CA LEU A 803 -27.94 -36.73 9.75
C LEU A 803 -27.91 -35.83 8.52
N LEU A 804 -29.06 -35.57 7.90
CA LEU A 804 -29.17 -34.64 6.77
C LEU A 804 -28.70 -33.23 7.15
N GLN A 805 -29.11 -32.71 8.31
CA GLN A 805 -28.67 -31.39 8.78
C GLN A 805 -27.16 -31.36 9.07
N LYS A 806 -26.61 -32.42 9.67
CA LYS A 806 -25.16 -32.54 9.92
C LYS A 806 -24.35 -32.64 8.63
N VAL A 807 -24.82 -33.41 7.64
CA VAL A 807 -24.19 -33.52 6.31
C VAL A 807 -24.25 -32.18 5.57
N VAL A 808 -25.39 -31.50 5.56
CA VAL A 808 -25.55 -30.16 4.97
C VAL A 808 -24.56 -29.16 5.58
N MET A 809 -24.52 -29.06 6.91
CA MET A 809 -23.59 -28.14 7.60
C MET A 809 -22.11 -28.51 7.37
N ALA A 810 -21.77 -29.80 7.33
CA ALA A 810 -20.41 -30.26 7.09
C ALA A 810 -19.94 -29.97 5.65
N PHE A 811 -20.80 -30.19 4.65
CA PHE A 811 -20.49 -29.85 3.26
C PHE A 811 -20.43 -28.34 3.03
N GLU A 812 -21.28 -27.55 3.70
CA GLU A 812 -21.22 -26.09 3.61
C GLU A 812 -19.95 -25.52 4.25
N GLU A 813 -19.55 -26.02 5.42
CA GLU A 813 -18.31 -25.60 6.08
C GLU A 813 -17.06 -26.06 5.31
N ILE A 814 -16.99 -27.29 4.80
CA ILE A 814 -15.82 -27.73 4.02
C ILE A 814 -15.74 -27.01 2.67
N THR A 815 -16.86 -26.79 1.97
CA THR A 815 -16.87 -26.06 0.68
C THR A 815 -16.45 -24.61 0.89
N LYS A 816 -16.97 -23.94 1.92
CA LYS A 816 -16.54 -22.59 2.32
C LYS A 816 -15.05 -22.58 2.67
N ARG A 817 -14.57 -23.53 3.48
CA ARG A 817 -13.17 -23.60 3.88
C ARG A 817 -12.23 -23.81 2.68
N VAL A 818 -12.55 -24.70 1.75
CA VAL A 818 -11.77 -24.94 0.53
C VAL A 818 -11.75 -23.68 -0.35
N LYS A 819 -12.90 -23.03 -0.57
CA LYS A 819 -13.01 -21.78 -1.32
C LYS A 819 -12.20 -20.63 -0.72
N ASN A 820 -12.28 -20.44 0.60
CA ASN A 820 -11.53 -19.38 1.28
C ASN A 820 -10.04 -19.72 1.39
N GLN A 821 -9.66 -21.01 1.47
CA GLN A 821 -8.25 -21.41 1.38
C GLN A 821 -7.64 -21.16 0.00
N PHE A 822 -8.41 -21.36 -1.08
CA PHE A 822 -7.95 -21.05 -2.44
C PHE A 822 -7.72 -19.53 -2.63
N ALA A 823 -8.69 -18.70 -2.23
CA ALA A 823 -8.52 -17.24 -2.20
C ALA A 823 -7.34 -16.80 -1.31
N ALA A 824 -7.17 -17.41 -0.12
CA ALA A 824 -6.08 -17.10 0.78
C ALA A 824 -4.70 -17.48 0.23
N GLN A 825 -4.60 -18.57 -0.56
CA GLN A 825 -3.37 -18.92 -1.26
C GLN A 825 -2.99 -17.81 -2.26
N HIS A 826 -3.91 -17.35 -3.10
CA HIS A 826 -3.62 -16.29 -4.07
C HIS A 826 -3.37 -14.92 -3.42
N LYS A 827 -4.01 -14.61 -2.28
CA LYS A 827 -3.63 -13.45 -1.44
C LYS A 827 -2.18 -13.57 -0.92
N SER A 828 -1.74 -14.78 -0.57
CA SER A 828 -0.35 -15.07 -0.17
C SER A 828 0.63 -14.98 -1.34
N ASP A 829 0.22 -15.46 -2.53
CA ASP A 829 1.02 -15.35 -3.77
C ASP A 829 1.25 -13.88 -4.15
N LEU A 830 0.25 -13.01 -4.00
CA LEU A 830 0.38 -11.56 -4.18
C LEU A 830 1.32 -10.91 -3.16
N GLU A 831 1.23 -11.25 -1.88
CA GLU A 831 2.14 -10.72 -0.84
C GLU A 831 3.59 -11.24 -1.04
N ALA A 832 3.78 -12.46 -1.54
CA ALA A 832 5.08 -12.98 -1.94
C ALA A 832 5.64 -12.23 -3.18
N LEU A 833 4.81 -11.96 -4.18
CA LEU A 833 5.20 -11.16 -5.35
C LEU A 833 5.54 -9.71 -4.95
N LYS A 834 4.71 -9.07 -4.12
CA LYS A 834 4.95 -7.75 -3.52
C LYS A 834 6.31 -7.69 -2.82
N LYS A 835 6.68 -8.72 -2.05
CA LYS A 835 8.00 -8.82 -1.41
C LYS A 835 9.11 -8.82 -2.48
N LEU A 836 9.00 -9.65 -3.52
CA LEU A 836 9.96 -9.67 -4.63
C LEU A 836 10.07 -8.29 -5.32
N VAL A 837 8.95 -7.64 -5.65
CA VAL A 837 8.95 -6.29 -6.25
C VAL A 837 9.61 -5.27 -5.31
N THR A 838 9.43 -5.40 -3.99
CA THR A 838 10.05 -4.53 -2.98
C THR A 838 11.57 -4.73 -2.91
N GLU A 839 12.04 -5.97 -2.93
CA GLU A 839 13.47 -6.31 -2.95
C GLU A 839 14.12 -5.81 -4.26
N GLN A 840 13.51 -6.07 -5.41
CA GLN A 840 13.99 -5.63 -6.72
C GLN A 840 13.95 -4.10 -6.87
N ARG A 841 12.91 -3.41 -6.38
CA ARG A 841 12.86 -1.93 -6.30
C ARG A 841 13.97 -1.37 -5.42
N THR A 842 14.35 -2.06 -4.35
CA THR A 842 15.46 -1.66 -3.48
C THR A 842 16.81 -1.81 -4.19
N ALA A 843 17.02 -2.93 -4.90
CA ALA A 843 18.21 -3.14 -5.74
C ALA A 843 18.31 -2.08 -6.86
N ILE A 844 17.22 -1.84 -7.60
CA ILE A 844 17.11 -0.79 -8.63
C ILE A 844 17.41 0.60 -8.06
N THR A 845 16.92 0.93 -6.86
CA THR A 845 17.20 2.21 -6.20
C THR A 845 18.69 2.34 -5.85
N ALA A 846 19.33 1.25 -5.38
CA ALA A 846 20.77 1.25 -5.10
C ALA A 846 21.63 1.36 -6.38
N ILE A 847 21.19 0.74 -7.49
CA ILE A 847 21.82 0.88 -8.81
C ILE A 847 21.73 2.33 -9.29
N ILE A 848 20.53 2.91 -9.30
CA ILE A 848 20.26 4.32 -9.67
C ILE A 848 21.12 5.27 -8.84
N GLU A 849 21.13 5.13 -7.52
CA GLU A 849 21.86 6.05 -6.65
C GLU A 849 23.37 5.82 -6.70
N LYS A 850 23.88 4.64 -7.11
CA LYS A 850 25.31 4.46 -7.42
C LYS A 850 25.65 5.19 -8.72
N ASP A 851 24.92 4.90 -9.79
CA ASP A 851 25.11 5.44 -11.14
C ASP A 851 25.09 6.98 -11.15
N LYS A 852 24.09 7.60 -10.50
CA LYS A 852 24.00 9.05 -10.24
C LYS A 852 25.19 9.69 -9.52
N ARG A 853 26.14 8.91 -9.00
CA ARG A 853 27.34 9.36 -8.27
C ARG A 853 28.64 8.90 -8.93
N THR A 854 28.59 8.18 -10.05
CA THR A 854 29.75 7.63 -10.77
C THR A 854 29.74 8.04 -12.25
N GLY A 855 30.86 7.84 -12.95
CA GLY A 855 31.00 8.17 -14.37
C GLY A 855 30.68 9.63 -14.70
N ILE A 856 30.17 9.88 -15.91
CA ILE A 856 29.87 11.24 -16.36
C ILE A 856 28.76 11.90 -15.53
N LYS A 857 27.74 11.16 -15.07
CA LYS A 857 26.69 11.72 -14.21
C LYS A 857 27.23 12.28 -12.89
N GLY A 858 28.26 11.64 -12.31
CA GLY A 858 28.97 12.17 -11.15
C GLY A 858 29.90 13.35 -11.48
N LEU A 859 30.59 13.32 -12.63
CA LEU A 859 31.41 14.44 -13.10
C LEU A 859 30.58 15.72 -13.30
N LEU A 860 29.40 15.61 -13.92
CA LEU A 860 28.50 16.75 -14.13
C LEU A 860 28.03 17.37 -12.80
N LYS A 861 27.83 16.56 -11.74
CA LYS A 861 27.55 17.08 -10.39
C LYS A 861 28.75 17.81 -9.77
N GLY A 862 29.97 17.31 -9.98
CA GLY A 862 31.20 17.99 -9.58
C GLY A 862 31.37 19.33 -10.32
N LEU A 863 31.16 19.35 -11.64
CA LEU A 863 31.17 20.55 -12.48
C LEU A 863 30.10 21.57 -12.08
N ARG A 864 28.94 21.12 -11.58
CA ARG A 864 27.90 22.02 -11.03
C ARG A 864 28.36 22.74 -9.74
N GLY A 865 29.50 22.34 -9.18
CA GLY A 865 30.06 22.91 -7.95
C GLY A 865 29.49 22.31 -6.67
N MET A 866 28.82 21.14 -6.76
CA MET A 866 28.48 20.37 -5.57
C MET A 866 29.79 19.82 -4.97
N LYS A 867 30.01 20.05 -3.68
CA LYS A 867 31.24 19.63 -2.98
C LYS A 867 31.28 18.12 -2.82
N VAL A 868 32.37 17.53 -3.28
CA VAL A 868 32.60 16.08 -3.38
C VAL A 868 33.32 15.60 -2.14
N THR A 869 32.75 14.62 -1.46
CA THR A 869 33.45 13.89 -0.39
C THR A 869 33.77 12.48 -0.86
N ALA A 870 35.07 12.18 -1.01
CA ALA A 870 35.56 10.85 -1.37
C ALA A 870 35.68 9.96 -0.13
N THR A 871 34.95 8.85 -0.10
CA THR A 871 34.99 7.87 0.99
C THR A 871 35.89 6.68 0.67
N ALA A 872 36.52 6.10 1.71
CA ALA A 872 37.35 4.90 1.59
C ALA A 872 36.58 3.65 1.15
N LYS A 873 35.25 3.62 1.34
CA LYS A 873 34.32 2.59 0.86
C LYS A 873 33.05 3.25 0.31
N GLY A 874 32.49 2.69 -0.77
CA GLY A 874 31.30 3.22 -1.46
C GLY A 874 31.61 4.34 -2.47
N PRO A 875 30.59 4.77 -3.25
CA PRO A 875 30.72 5.88 -4.21
C PRO A 875 30.81 7.25 -3.51
N PRO A 876 31.39 8.29 -4.14
CA PRO A 876 31.52 9.63 -3.56
C PRO A 876 30.17 10.26 -3.24
N THR A 877 30.10 11.07 -2.20
CA THR A 877 28.91 11.87 -1.85
C THR A 877 29.06 13.31 -2.33
N PHE A 878 27.93 13.99 -2.51
CA PHE A 878 27.84 15.35 -3.06
C PHE A 878 26.98 16.22 -2.15
N GLU A 879 27.51 17.35 -1.68
CA GLU A 879 26.77 18.33 -0.88
C GLU A 879 25.88 19.22 -1.77
N SER A 880 24.57 19.19 -1.55
CA SER A 880 23.59 19.91 -2.39
C SER A 880 23.46 21.41 -2.11
N SER A 881 24.05 21.90 -1.02
CA SER A 881 24.05 23.31 -0.62
C SER A 881 25.20 24.12 -1.23
N THR A 882 26.34 23.49 -1.47
CA THR A 882 27.54 24.09 -2.08
C THR A 882 27.37 24.29 -3.58
N LYS A 883 27.91 25.41 -4.08
CA LYS A 883 27.70 25.91 -5.45
C LYS A 883 28.99 26.47 -6.06
N LEU A 884 30.12 25.77 -5.93
CA LEU A 884 31.46 26.24 -6.30
C LEU A 884 31.61 26.77 -7.75
N LEU A 885 30.68 26.46 -8.67
CA LEU A 885 30.59 27.06 -10.01
C LEU A 885 29.89 28.44 -10.01
N ASP A 886 28.85 28.61 -9.19
CA ASP A 886 28.17 29.90 -9.01
C ASP A 886 29.09 30.90 -8.30
N ASP A 887 29.91 30.45 -7.34
CA ASP A 887 30.96 31.25 -6.68
C ASP A 887 31.88 31.98 -7.67
N LEU A 888 32.19 31.38 -8.83
CA LEU A 888 33.11 31.97 -9.81
C LEU A 888 32.53 33.24 -10.46
N LYS A 889 31.20 33.33 -10.58
CA LYS A 889 30.50 34.37 -11.34
C LYS A 889 29.90 35.49 -10.48
N GLU A 890 30.24 35.54 -9.19
CA GLU A 890 29.85 36.65 -8.30
C GLU A 890 30.59 37.95 -8.67
N ASP A 891 29.93 39.10 -8.54
CA ASP A 891 30.47 40.38 -9.04
C ASP A 891 31.74 40.85 -8.30
N GLU A 892 31.88 40.50 -7.02
CA GLU A 892 33.08 40.77 -6.23
C GLU A 892 34.25 39.83 -6.54
N ILE A 893 34.00 38.73 -7.25
CA ILE A 893 34.97 37.66 -7.51
C ILE A 893 35.40 37.70 -8.98
N LYS A 894 34.48 37.82 -9.93
CA LYS A 894 34.77 37.91 -11.37
C LYS A 894 35.62 39.13 -11.75
N ASN A 895 35.69 40.14 -10.88
CA ASN A 895 36.42 41.39 -11.07
C ASN A 895 37.76 41.44 -10.31
N ASP A 896 38.13 40.37 -9.61
CA ASP A 896 39.29 40.30 -8.71
C ASP A 896 40.14 39.06 -9.07
N PHE A 897 41.39 39.29 -9.48
CA PHE A 897 42.29 38.22 -9.95
C PHE A 897 42.58 37.17 -8.87
N ILE A 898 42.78 37.61 -7.63
CA ILE A 898 43.20 36.76 -6.52
C ILE A 898 42.01 35.95 -6.01
N LYS A 899 40.84 36.58 -5.82
CA LYS A 899 39.60 35.87 -5.45
C LYS A 899 39.18 34.87 -6.52
N LEU A 900 39.20 35.24 -7.81
CA LEU A 900 38.85 34.31 -8.90
C LEU A 900 39.83 33.12 -8.95
N THR A 901 41.13 33.38 -8.79
CA THR A 901 42.15 32.31 -8.73
C THR A 901 41.87 31.37 -7.56
N GLY A 902 41.63 31.90 -6.36
CA GLY A 902 41.35 31.10 -5.16
C GLY A 902 40.07 30.26 -5.26
N LYS A 903 38.98 30.84 -5.80
CA LYS A 903 37.73 30.10 -6.05
C LYS A 903 37.89 29.06 -7.17
N PHE A 904 38.61 29.37 -8.25
CA PHE A 904 38.88 28.39 -9.31
C PHE A 904 39.79 27.24 -8.82
N LYS A 905 40.71 27.50 -7.89
CA LYS A 905 41.47 26.47 -7.19
C LYS A 905 40.51 25.52 -6.46
N ALA A 906 39.69 26.02 -5.53
CA ALA A 906 38.73 25.19 -4.81
C ALA A 906 37.76 24.42 -5.74
N TYR A 907 37.34 25.03 -6.85
CA TYR A 907 36.49 24.40 -7.86
C TYR A 907 37.20 23.27 -8.62
N SER A 908 38.43 23.48 -9.07
CA SER A 908 39.22 22.47 -9.80
C SER A 908 39.71 21.34 -8.88
N GLU A 909 40.12 21.65 -7.65
CA GLU A 909 40.45 20.67 -6.60
C GLU A 909 39.25 19.75 -6.32
N ASN A 910 38.03 20.30 -6.18
CA ASN A 910 36.79 19.54 -5.98
C ASN A 910 36.54 18.50 -7.10
N ILE A 911 36.83 18.86 -8.35
CA ILE A 911 36.66 17.96 -9.50
C ILE A 911 37.79 16.93 -9.56
N LEU A 912 39.04 17.30 -9.26
CA LEU A 912 40.16 16.36 -9.23
C LEU A 912 40.02 15.31 -8.11
N ILE A 913 39.46 15.68 -6.95
CA ILE A 913 39.06 14.73 -5.89
C ILE A 913 38.07 13.69 -6.43
N TYR A 914 37.10 14.11 -7.24
CA TYR A 914 36.16 13.21 -7.90
C TYR A 914 36.86 12.25 -8.88
N ILE A 915 37.76 12.75 -9.73
CA ILE A 915 38.50 11.94 -10.71
C ILE A 915 39.40 10.91 -10.01
N GLY A 916 40.14 11.30 -8.97
CA GLY A 916 40.95 10.38 -8.17
C GLY A 916 40.10 9.25 -7.58
N LYS A 917 38.91 9.58 -7.06
CA LYS A 917 37.95 8.58 -6.56
C LYS A 917 37.40 7.65 -7.65
N GLN A 918 37.18 8.13 -8.88
CA GLN A 918 36.81 7.23 -9.99
C GLN A 918 37.97 6.28 -10.38
N ILE A 919 39.21 6.78 -10.44
CA ILE A 919 40.42 5.97 -10.67
C ILE A 919 40.58 4.88 -9.57
N ASN A 920 40.36 5.24 -8.30
CA ASN A 920 40.45 4.33 -7.17
C ASN A 920 39.52 3.12 -7.27
N ASP A 921 38.30 3.36 -7.75
CA ASP A 921 37.22 2.38 -7.76
C ASP A 921 37.18 1.58 -9.08
N ALA A 922 37.78 2.11 -10.16
CA ALA A 922 37.88 1.46 -11.47
C ALA A 922 39.09 0.52 -11.61
N PHE A 923 40.25 0.88 -11.02
CA PHE A 923 41.51 0.16 -11.24
C PHE A 923 42.01 -0.59 -10.01
N LYS A 924 42.76 -1.67 -10.26
CA LYS A 924 43.55 -2.40 -9.25
C LYS A 924 45.02 -1.99 -9.34
N GLU A 925 45.80 -2.31 -8.31
CA GLU A 925 47.25 -2.13 -8.35
C GLU A 925 47.90 -3.04 -9.41
N PRO A 926 48.99 -2.60 -10.09
CA PRO A 926 49.67 -1.31 -9.94
C PRO A 926 49.09 -0.17 -10.82
N THR A 927 48.17 -0.48 -11.74
CA THR A 927 47.61 0.51 -12.69
C THR A 927 46.91 1.66 -11.97
N LYS A 928 46.21 1.35 -10.87
CA LYS A 928 45.60 2.34 -9.97
C LYS A 928 46.63 3.35 -9.48
N LYS A 929 47.73 2.90 -8.86
CA LYS A 929 48.82 3.77 -8.42
C LYS A 929 49.40 4.60 -9.58
N ALA A 930 49.66 4.01 -10.75
CA ALA A 930 50.22 4.75 -11.88
C ALA A 930 49.33 5.94 -12.33
N TYR A 931 48.01 5.73 -12.39
CA TYR A 931 47.05 6.82 -12.64
C TYR A 931 46.99 7.83 -11.49
N TYR A 932 47.03 7.37 -10.23
CA TYR A 932 47.00 8.24 -9.06
C TYR A 932 48.25 9.13 -8.95
N ASP A 933 49.45 8.57 -9.09
CA ASP A 933 50.72 9.31 -9.06
C ASP A 933 50.76 10.35 -10.19
N SER A 934 50.20 10.03 -11.36
CA SER A 934 50.06 10.95 -12.50
C SER A 934 49.05 12.08 -12.22
N LEU A 935 47.86 11.75 -11.72
CA LEU A 935 46.83 12.73 -11.38
C LEU A 935 47.28 13.63 -10.22
N GLN A 936 47.96 13.07 -9.21
CA GLN A 936 48.53 13.81 -8.10
C GLN A 936 49.63 14.75 -8.58
N SER A 937 50.47 14.33 -9.52
CA SER A 937 51.49 15.21 -10.13
C SER A 937 50.86 16.40 -10.87
N ILE A 938 49.76 16.16 -11.60
CA ILE A 938 48.97 17.21 -12.27
C ILE A 938 48.29 18.14 -11.26
N TYR A 939 47.65 17.57 -10.23
CA TYR A 939 47.06 18.31 -9.10
C TYR A 939 48.10 19.20 -8.44
N ASP A 940 49.26 18.65 -8.08
CA ASP A 940 50.35 19.35 -7.41
C ASP A 940 50.87 20.53 -8.24
N LYS A 941 51.01 20.37 -9.56
CA LYS A 941 51.45 21.46 -10.45
C LYS A 941 50.36 22.49 -10.70
N LEU A 942 49.09 22.08 -10.85
CA LEU A 942 47.96 23.00 -10.94
C LEU A 942 47.77 23.81 -9.64
N ALA A 943 47.83 23.14 -8.49
CA ALA A 943 47.74 23.77 -7.18
C ALA A 943 48.88 24.77 -6.97
N LYS A 944 50.13 24.43 -7.32
CA LYS A 944 51.28 25.34 -7.26
C LYS A 944 51.17 26.50 -8.25
N LEU A 945 50.63 26.26 -9.46
CA LEU A 945 50.35 27.31 -10.44
C LEU A 945 49.30 28.31 -9.91
N LEU A 946 48.20 27.81 -9.34
CA LEU A 946 47.12 28.66 -8.80
C LEU A 946 47.50 29.32 -7.46
N GLU A 947 48.28 28.66 -6.61
CA GLU A 947 48.89 29.26 -5.40
C GLU A 947 49.91 30.34 -5.74
N HIS A 948 50.67 30.17 -6.83
CA HIS A 948 51.54 31.22 -7.34
C HIS A 948 50.69 32.40 -7.84
N LEU A 949 49.72 32.16 -8.72
CA LEU A 949 48.81 33.19 -9.24
C LEU A 949 48.09 33.97 -8.12
N GLY A 950 47.62 33.30 -7.06
CA GLY A 950 46.86 33.89 -5.96
C GLY A 950 47.65 34.70 -4.91
N LYS A 951 48.95 34.92 -5.11
CA LYS A 951 49.78 35.72 -4.20
C LYS A 951 49.71 37.23 -4.47
N ASP A 952 49.31 37.97 -3.43
CA ASP A 952 49.21 39.44 -3.37
C ASP A 952 50.55 40.16 -3.14
N ASP A 953 51.58 39.46 -2.63
CA ASP A 953 52.91 40.02 -2.37
C ASP A 953 53.79 40.17 -3.62
N ARG A 954 53.29 39.73 -4.78
CA ARG A 954 54.02 39.74 -6.05
C ARG A 954 53.72 40.96 -6.89
N LYS A 955 54.77 41.49 -7.53
CA LYS A 955 54.65 42.56 -8.52
C LYS A 955 53.94 42.12 -9.81
N PHE A 956 54.08 40.87 -10.24
CA PHE A 956 53.54 40.36 -11.50
C PHE A 956 52.68 39.12 -11.24
N HIS A 957 51.50 39.03 -11.85
CA HIS A 957 50.69 37.81 -11.86
C HIS A 957 51.35 36.74 -12.73
N PHE A 958 51.77 37.13 -13.94
CA PHE A 958 52.41 36.29 -14.94
C PHE A 958 53.90 36.66 -15.07
N ASP A 959 54.74 35.87 -14.39
CA ASP A 959 56.19 36.01 -14.33
C ASP A 959 56.92 34.77 -14.94
N SER A 960 58.25 34.74 -14.83
CA SER A 960 59.06 33.60 -15.29
C SER A 960 58.76 32.28 -14.57
N GLU A 961 58.35 32.32 -13.29
CA GLU A 961 58.01 31.11 -12.53
C GLU A 961 56.61 30.59 -12.89
N PHE A 962 55.65 31.49 -13.17
CA PHE A 962 54.39 31.14 -13.81
C PHE A 962 54.61 30.42 -15.14
N SER A 963 55.49 30.95 -16.00
CA SER A 963 55.81 30.35 -17.30
C SER A 963 56.36 28.93 -17.16
N LYS A 964 57.26 28.73 -16.18
CA LYS A 964 57.83 27.43 -15.82
C LYS A 964 56.77 26.47 -15.27
N LEU A 965 55.95 26.87 -14.30
CA LEU A 965 54.88 26.06 -13.73
C LEU A 965 53.82 25.67 -14.79
N LEU A 966 53.50 26.59 -15.71
CA LEU A 966 52.59 26.34 -16.83
C LEU A 966 53.17 25.33 -17.83
N ALA A 967 54.45 25.45 -18.17
CA ALA A 967 55.14 24.51 -19.06
C ALA A 967 55.29 23.12 -18.43
N GLU A 968 55.61 23.04 -17.14
CA GLU A 968 55.65 21.79 -16.37
C GLU A 968 54.27 21.11 -16.34
N LEU A 969 53.20 21.86 -16.05
CA LEU A 969 51.82 21.36 -16.09
C LEU A 969 51.42 20.88 -17.50
N LYS A 970 51.77 21.64 -18.55
CA LYS A 970 51.53 21.24 -19.95
C LYS A 970 52.23 19.93 -20.30
N SER A 971 53.47 19.74 -19.83
CA SER A 971 54.22 18.51 -20.04
C SER A 971 53.59 17.30 -19.34
N LEU A 972 53.04 17.47 -18.13
CA LEU A 972 52.34 16.40 -17.42
C LEU A 972 51.01 16.04 -18.09
N LEU A 973 50.25 17.02 -18.57
CA LEU A 973 49.01 16.79 -19.33
C LEU A 973 49.26 16.03 -20.63
N GLY A 974 50.31 16.40 -21.37
CA GLY A 974 50.76 15.67 -22.55
C GLY A 974 51.16 14.20 -22.24
N GLY A 975 51.77 13.97 -21.07
CA GLY A 975 52.12 12.63 -20.58
C GLY A 975 50.92 11.80 -20.09
N LEU A 976 49.83 12.43 -19.65
CA LEU A 976 48.59 11.75 -19.31
C LEU A 976 47.92 11.24 -20.60
N ASN A 977 47.91 9.92 -20.80
CA ASN A 977 47.25 9.30 -21.95
C ASN A 977 46.19 8.28 -21.47
N PRO A 978 44.91 8.70 -21.36
CA PRO A 978 43.81 7.80 -20.97
C PRO A 978 43.58 6.64 -21.95
N SER A 979 44.04 6.77 -23.19
CA SER A 979 43.82 5.79 -24.27
C SER A 979 44.87 4.68 -24.32
N SER A 980 46.09 4.89 -23.78
CA SER A 980 47.15 3.88 -23.80
C SER A 980 46.98 2.74 -22.78
N PHE A 981 45.99 2.84 -21.88
CA PHE A 981 45.65 1.79 -20.93
C PHE A 981 44.45 1.00 -21.46
N SER A 982 44.75 -0.17 -22.05
CA SER A 982 43.83 -0.94 -22.91
C SER A 982 42.47 -1.24 -22.28
N HIS A 983 41.43 -1.16 -23.12
CA HIS A 983 40.02 -1.48 -22.85
C HIS A 983 39.28 -0.66 -21.76
N LEU A 984 39.97 0.14 -20.94
CA LEU A 984 39.36 0.92 -19.84
C LEU A 984 39.86 2.37 -19.83
N SER A 985 39.70 3.09 -20.96
CA SER A 985 39.74 4.55 -20.94
C SER A 985 38.53 5.07 -20.15
N LEU A 986 38.77 5.92 -19.14
CA LEU A 986 37.72 6.57 -18.36
C LEU A 986 37.35 7.91 -19.03
N PRO A 987 36.13 8.08 -19.58
CA PRO A 987 35.74 9.33 -20.23
C PRO A 987 35.88 10.57 -19.33
N VAL A 988 35.69 10.39 -18.02
CA VAL A 988 35.86 11.46 -17.02
C VAL A 988 37.31 11.92 -16.86
N VAL A 989 38.30 11.04 -17.08
CA VAL A 989 39.73 11.40 -17.05
C VAL A 989 40.10 12.14 -18.33
N GLN A 990 39.60 11.67 -19.47
CA GLN A 990 39.80 12.32 -20.77
C GLN A 990 39.22 13.74 -20.76
N ALA A 991 37.95 13.91 -20.38
CA ALA A 991 37.32 15.22 -20.34
C ALA A 991 38.04 16.23 -19.43
N ILE A 992 38.60 15.79 -18.30
CA ILE A 992 39.39 16.67 -17.41
C ILE A 992 40.80 16.93 -17.93
N LYS A 993 41.40 16.00 -18.68
CA LYS A 993 42.61 16.31 -19.47
C LYS A 993 42.30 17.43 -20.47
N ASP A 994 41.27 17.27 -21.28
CA ASP A 994 40.94 18.20 -22.38
C ASP A 994 40.58 19.60 -21.86
N GLY A 995 39.84 19.67 -20.74
CA GLY A 995 39.61 20.92 -20.01
C GLY A 995 40.90 21.58 -19.50
N LEU A 996 41.82 20.81 -18.92
CA LEU A 996 43.09 21.36 -18.42
C LEU A 996 44.05 21.74 -19.56
N GLU A 997 44.08 21.02 -20.68
CA GLU A 997 44.86 21.41 -21.87
C GLU A 997 44.30 22.69 -22.52
N ALA A 998 42.97 22.87 -22.54
CA ALA A 998 42.33 24.09 -22.99
C ALA A 998 42.62 25.29 -22.05
N PHE A 999 42.55 25.09 -20.73
CA PHE A 999 42.93 26.07 -19.70
C PHE A 999 44.39 26.53 -19.86
N VAL A 1000 45.32 25.57 -19.93
CA VAL A 1000 46.76 25.81 -20.10
C VAL A 1000 47.07 26.47 -21.44
N THR A 1001 46.34 26.12 -22.50
CA THR A 1001 46.50 26.76 -23.82
C THR A 1001 46.08 28.23 -23.79
N GLN A 1002 44.96 28.58 -23.13
CA GLN A 1002 44.57 29.98 -22.98
C GLN A 1002 45.56 30.76 -22.11
N LEU A 1003 45.97 30.23 -20.96
CA LEU A 1003 47.01 30.87 -20.13
C LEU A 1003 48.36 31.02 -20.86
N GLY A 1004 48.64 30.18 -21.86
CA GLY A 1004 49.80 30.32 -22.75
C GLY A 1004 49.82 31.59 -23.61
N PHE A 1005 48.70 32.32 -23.72
CA PHE A 1005 48.61 33.64 -24.36
C PHE A 1005 48.72 34.81 -23.36
N ALA A 1006 49.11 34.55 -22.11
CA ALA A 1006 49.49 35.58 -21.15
C ALA A 1006 50.72 36.34 -21.66
N TYR A 1007 50.73 37.68 -21.49
CA TYR A 1007 51.98 38.42 -21.62
C TYR A 1007 52.80 38.18 -20.36
N VAL A 1008 54.02 37.67 -20.53
CA VAL A 1008 55.01 37.54 -19.45
C VAL A 1008 56.10 38.56 -19.69
N ASN A 1009 56.47 39.31 -18.65
CA ASN A 1009 57.57 40.27 -18.74
C ASN A 1009 58.92 39.52 -18.70
N GLU A 1010 59.68 39.58 -19.78
CA GLU A 1010 61.04 39.02 -19.90
C GLU A 1010 61.95 39.48 -18.74
N TYR A 1011 61.77 40.72 -18.27
CA TYR A 1011 62.53 41.31 -17.17
C TYR A 1011 61.90 41.09 -15.79
N SER A 1012 60.89 40.21 -15.65
CA SER A 1012 60.25 39.91 -14.36
C SER A 1012 61.20 39.30 -13.33
N SER A 1013 62.24 38.60 -13.79
CA SER A 1013 63.31 38.00 -12.99
C SER A 1013 64.56 38.89 -12.82
N ALA A 1014 64.58 40.08 -13.42
CA ALA A 1014 65.76 40.93 -13.44
C ALA A 1014 66.08 41.53 -12.04
N PRO A 1015 67.35 41.52 -11.59
CA PRO A 1015 67.72 42.11 -10.31
C PRO A 1015 67.51 43.63 -10.30
N LYS A 1016 67.23 44.19 -9.12
CA LYS A 1016 67.06 45.63 -8.93
C LYS A 1016 68.36 46.37 -9.24
N ILE A 1017 68.37 47.17 -10.29
CA ILE A 1017 69.52 47.97 -10.73
C ILE A 1017 70.01 48.86 -9.57
N ASN A 1018 71.25 48.68 -9.13
CA ASN A 1018 71.94 49.66 -8.31
C ASN A 1018 72.45 50.80 -9.21
N TRP A 1019 71.97 52.02 -8.97
CA TRP A 1019 72.37 53.21 -9.72
C TRP A 1019 73.55 53.97 -9.08
N GLU A 1020 74.06 53.49 -7.94
CA GLU A 1020 75.09 54.16 -7.14
C GLU A 1020 76.44 53.42 -7.23
N ASP A 1021 76.44 52.09 -7.41
CA ASP A 1021 77.63 51.29 -7.71
C ASP A 1021 78.16 51.54 -9.13
N LYS A 1022 79.13 52.46 -9.24
CA LYS A 1022 79.91 52.68 -10.49
C LYS A 1022 80.76 51.47 -10.92
N VAL A 1023 80.85 50.43 -10.09
CA VAL A 1023 81.65 49.21 -10.33
C VAL A 1023 80.87 48.16 -11.13
N PHE A 1024 79.53 48.12 -11.03
CA PHE A 1024 78.70 47.24 -11.84
C PHE A 1024 78.32 47.92 -13.17
N MET A 1025 78.61 47.25 -14.29
CA MET A 1025 78.44 47.82 -15.64
C MET A 1025 76.98 48.13 -16.01
N ASP A 1026 76.02 47.55 -15.28
CA ASP A 1026 74.62 47.48 -15.71
C ASP A 1026 73.87 48.82 -15.61
N GLY A 1027 74.24 49.72 -14.69
CA GLY A 1027 73.66 51.06 -14.62
C GLY A 1027 73.87 51.86 -15.92
N ASN A 1028 75.08 51.78 -16.49
CA ASN A 1028 75.40 52.42 -17.78
C ASN A 1028 74.77 51.67 -18.98
N LYS A 1029 74.66 50.34 -18.92
CA LYS A 1029 73.92 49.56 -19.93
C LYS A 1029 72.44 49.94 -19.95
N CYS A 1030 71.79 50.02 -18.80
CA CYS A 1030 70.39 50.45 -18.68
C CYS A 1030 70.19 51.91 -19.11
N ALA A 1031 71.17 52.80 -18.90
CA ALA A 1031 71.15 54.14 -19.47
C ALA A 1031 71.19 54.12 -21.00
N ASN A 1032 72.10 53.35 -21.60
CA ASN A 1032 72.19 53.17 -23.05
C ASN A 1032 70.95 52.51 -23.66
N VAL A 1033 70.35 51.52 -22.99
CA VAL A 1033 69.06 50.92 -23.38
C VAL A 1033 67.96 51.98 -23.40
N CYS A 1034 67.87 52.83 -22.36
CA CYS A 1034 66.89 53.92 -22.30
C CYS A 1034 67.08 54.94 -23.45
N LEU A 1035 68.32 55.40 -23.71
CA LEU A 1035 68.63 56.31 -24.82
C LEU A 1035 68.30 55.69 -26.20
N THR A 1036 68.64 54.41 -26.40
CA THR A 1036 68.27 53.63 -27.59
C THR A 1036 66.75 53.51 -27.76
N THR A 1037 66.05 53.33 -26.64
CA THR A 1037 64.60 53.21 -26.58
C THR A 1037 63.92 54.55 -26.88
N ILE A 1038 64.44 55.69 -26.40
CA ILE A 1038 63.91 57.03 -26.71
C ILE A 1038 63.89 57.31 -28.22
N PHE A 1039 65.01 57.05 -28.93
CA PHE A 1039 65.09 57.21 -30.39
C PHE A 1039 64.04 56.34 -31.12
N THR A 1040 63.86 55.12 -30.63
CA THR A 1040 62.92 54.14 -31.18
C THR A 1040 61.47 54.55 -30.91
N LEU A 1041 61.10 54.81 -29.66
CA LEU A 1041 59.76 55.22 -29.26
C LEU A 1041 59.30 56.47 -30.01
N PHE A 1042 60.12 57.52 -30.10
CA PHE A 1042 59.74 58.74 -30.83
C PHE A 1042 59.42 58.43 -32.29
N HIS A 1043 60.32 57.79 -33.03
CA HIS A 1043 60.08 57.52 -34.45
C HIS A 1043 59.04 56.43 -34.72
N ARG A 1044 58.82 55.47 -33.81
CA ARG A 1044 57.91 54.34 -34.01
C ARG A 1044 56.50 54.62 -33.48
N LEU A 1045 56.34 55.27 -32.32
CA LEU A 1045 55.01 55.66 -31.81
C LEU A 1045 54.37 56.76 -32.67
N HIS A 1046 55.12 57.78 -33.12
CA HIS A 1046 54.56 58.78 -34.04
C HIS A 1046 54.16 58.15 -35.38
N LYS A 1047 54.96 57.21 -35.90
CA LYS A 1047 54.61 56.44 -37.12
C LYS A 1047 53.37 55.56 -36.91
N LEU A 1048 53.27 54.87 -35.77
CA LEU A 1048 52.10 54.07 -35.40
C LEU A 1048 50.86 54.95 -35.33
N PHE A 1049 50.90 56.03 -34.53
CA PHE A 1049 49.82 56.99 -34.36
C PHE A 1049 49.32 57.56 -35.69
N TYR A 1050 50.22 58.03 -36.56
CA TYR A 1050 49.87 58.59 -37.86
C TYR A 1050 49.17 57.56 -38.77
N ASN A 1051 49.72 56.35 -38.91
CA ASN A 1051 49.12 55.35 -39.79
C ASN A 1051 47.83 54.80 -39.20
N CYS A 1052 47.75 54.55 -37.89
CA CYS A 1052 46.53 54.16 -37.18
C CYS A 1052 45.41 55.22 -37.26
N SER A 1053 45.76 56.51 -37.30
CA SER A 1053 44.79 57.59 -37.53
C SER A 1053 44.35 57.71 -39.01
N THR A 1054 45.09 57.11 -39.94
CA THR A 1054 44.90 57.24 -41.40
C THR A 1054 44.81 55.89 -42.11
N ARG A 1055 45.94 55.36 -42.61
CA ARG A 1055 46.04 54.19 -43.51
C ARG A 1055 45.65 52.85 -42.89
N TRP A 1056 45.75 52.71 -41.57
CA TRP A 1056 45.45 51.48 -40.81
C TRP A 1056 44.18 51.61 -39.96
N LYS A 1057 43.43 52.71 -40.08
CA LYS A 1057 42.25 53.03 -39.25
C LYS A 1057 41.22 51.90 -39.16
N GLY A 1058 41.03 51.16 -40.26
CA GLY A 1058 40.15 49.98 -40.37
C GLY A 1058 40.90 48.65 -40.61
N ILE A 1059 42.10 48.50 -40.03
CA ILE A 1059 42.85 47.25 -39.96
C ILE A 1059 43.02 46.88 -38.49
N ASN A 1060 42.83 45.61 -38.15
CA ASN A 1060 42.97 45.09 -36.81
C ASN A 1060 44.40 44.54 -36.51
N ILE A 1061 44.76 44.42 -35.23
CA ILE A 1061 46.05 43.88 -34.75
C ILE A 1061 46.28 42.44 -35.20
N ASP A 1062 45.22 41.65 -35.32
CA ASP A 1062 45.24 40.27 -35.83
C ASP A 1062 45.47 40.19 -37.36
N GLY A 1063 45.42 41.33 -38.06
CA GLY A 1063 45.57 41.48 -39.50
C GLY A 1063 44.27 41.51 -40.31
N VAL A 1064 43.10 41.37 -39.67
CA VAL A 1064 41.79 41.37 -40.34
C VAL A 1064 41.37 42.81 -40.67
N GLY A 1065 40.75 43.03 -41.84
CA GLY A 1065 40.24 44.34 -42.25
C GLY A 1065 40.54 44.67 -43.71
N ARG A 1066 40.44 45.96 -44.07
CA ARG A 1066 40.73 46.41 -45.44
C ARG A 1066 42.22 46.74 -45.60
N LYS A 1067 42.92 45.91 -46.38
CA LYS A 1067 44.37 45.87 -46.72
C LYS A 1067 45.23 44.95 -45.85
N ASP A 1068 46.25 44.41 -46.50
CA ASP A 1068 46.99 43.19 -46.16
C ASP A 1068 47.79 43.28 -44.86
N GLY A 1069 47.13 43.01 -43.73
CA GLY A 1069 47.77 42.77 -42.43
C GLY A 1069 48.69 43.88 -41.90
N ALA A 1070 48.67 45.09 -42.46
CA ALA A 1070 49.79 46.03 -42.33
C ALA A 1070 50.09 46.47 -40.88
N LEU A 1071 49.07 46.51 -40.02
CA LEU A 1071 49.22 46.76 -38.58
C LEU A 1071 49.85 45.55 -37.87
N LYS A 1072 49.42 44.32 -38.18
CA LYS A 1072 50.02 43.06 -37.69
C LYS A 1072 51.50 42.96 -38.07
N HIS A 1073 51.82 43.24 -39.34
CA HIS A 1073 53.20 43.25 -39.84
C HIS A 1073 54.03 44.34 -39.19
N PHE A 1074 53.47 45.53 -38.94
CA PHE A 1074 54.18 46.56 -38.18
C PHE A 1074 54.50 46.07 -36.76
N LEU A 1075 53.50 45.60 -36.00
CA LEU A 1075 53.68 45.17 -34.61
C LEU A 1075 54.64 43.98 -34.46
N ARG A 1076 54.57 43.00 -35.37
CA ARG A 1076 55.54 41.88 -35.44
C ARG A 1076 56.96 42.37 -35.73
N ASN A 1077 57.12 43.38 -36.59
CA ASN A 1077 58.43 43.98 -36.86
C ASN A 1077 58.96 44.83 -35.69
N GLU A 1078 58.11 45.21 -34.72
CA GLU A 1078 58.54 45.79 -33.44
C GLU A 1078 58.76 44.73 -32.34
N GLY A 1079 58.66 43.44 -32.66
CA GLY A 1079 58.87 42.33 -31.72
C GLY A 1079 57.63 41.83 -30.96
N PHE A 1080 56.43 42.38 -31.20
CA PHE A 1080 55.22 41.92 -30.52
C PHE A 1080 54.57 40.73 -31.25
N ASP A 1081 54.22 39.66 -30.52
CA ASP A 1081 53.19 38.75 -31.06
C ASP A 1081 51.81 39.40 -30.97
N SER A 1082 51.30 39.70 -32.15
CA SER A 1082 49.89 39.91 -32.47
C SER A 1082 48.87 39.14 -31.63
N VAL A 1083 49.10 37.85 -31.32
CA VAL A 1083 48.14 37.00 -30.58
C VAL A 1083 47.98 37.46 -29.13
N ASN A 1084 49.07 37.83 -28.47
CA ASN A 1084 49.06 38.28 -27.07
C ASN A 1084 48.50 39.71 -26.90
N LEU A 1085 48.32 40.43 -28.02
CA LEU A 1085 47.73 41.78 -28.09
C LEU A 1085 46.28 41.81 -28.59
N ILE A 1086 45.64 40.67 -28.86
CA ILE A 1086 44.23 40.65 -29.28
C ILE A 1086 43.35 41.01 -28.07
N ASN A 1087 42.72 42.17 -28.14
CA ASN A 1087 41.67 42.63 -27.24
C ASN A 1087 40.41 43.01 -28.05
N LYS A 1088 39.26 43.30 -27.43
CA LYS A 1088 38.02 43.60 -28.17
C LYS A 1088 38.12 44.81 -29.09
N GLU A 1089 38.86 45.83 -28.66
CA GLU A 1089 39.04 47.08 -29.37
C GLU A 1089 40.34 47.09 -30.19
N HIS A 1090 40.77 45.97 -30.75
CA HIS A 1090 42.05 45.83 -31.46
C HIS A 1090 42.13 46.46 -32.88
N SER A 1091 41.32 47.46 -33.21
CA SER A 1091 41.41 48.21 -34.47
C SER A 1091 42.50 49.27 -34.45
N GLY A 1092 43.08 49.61 -35.60
CA GLY A 1092 44.05 50.71 -35.72
C GLY A 1092 43.50 52.04 -35.22
N TRP A 1093 42.22 52.36 -35.49
CA TRP A 1093 41.61 53.57 -34.93
C TRP A 1093 41.65 53.59 -33.40
N ASN A 1094 41.34 52.46 -32.75
CA ASN A 1094 41.39 52.35 -31.30
C ASN A 1094 42.82 52.41 -30.77
N VAL A 1095 43.83 51.89 -31.49
CA VAL A 1095 45.25 52.07 -31.13
C VAL A 1095 45.63 53.55 -31.15
N ALA A 1096 45.23 54.30 -32.18
CA ALA A 1096 45.45 55.75 -32.23
C ALA A 1096 44.66 56.49 -31.13
N LEU A 1097 43.44 56.08 -30.83
CA LEU A 1097 42.63 56.66 -29.75
C LEU A 1097 43.22 56.36 -28.37
N ARG A 1098 43.75 55.15 -28.13
CA ARG A 1098 44.41 54.77 -26.88
C ARG A 1098 45.73 55.53 -26.71
N LEU A 1099 46.52 55.73 -27.77
CA LEU A 1099 47.66 56.66 -27.75
C LEU A 1099 47.21 58.08 -27.37
N SER A 1100 46.28 58.70 -28.12
CA SER A 1100 45.81 60.08 -27.88
C SER A 1100 45.06 60.30 -26.56
N LYS A 1101 44.50 59.25 -25.95
CA LYS A 1101 43.90 59.30 -24.60
C LYS A 1101 44.98 59.18 -23.53
N LYS A 1102 45.83 58.14 -23.60
CA LYS A 1102 46.73 57.75 -22.51
C LYS A 1102 48.03 58.60 -22.45
N PHE A 1103 48.38 59.31 -23.53
CA PHE A 1103 49.51 60.25 -23.57
C PHE A 1103 49.15 61.74 -23.45
N ARG A 1104 47.84 62.09 -23.44
CA ARG A 1104 47.35 63.49 -23.41
C ARG A 1104 47.88 64.30 -22.22
N ASP A 1105 47.93 63.66 -21.06
CA ASP A 1105 48.41 64.23 -19.80
C ASP A 1105 49.92 64.60 -19.85
N TYR A 1106 50.60 64.22 -20.93
CA TYR A 1106 52.03 64.42 -21.20
C TYR A 1106 52.25 65.19 -22.53
N GLU A 1107 51.18 65.84 -23.01
CA GLU A 1107 51.05 66.65 -24.23
C GLU A 1107 51.33 65.94 -25.57
N GLU A 1108 51.55 64.63 -25.53
CA GLU A 1108 51.89 63.84 -26.72
C GLU A 1108 50.64 63.24 -27.36
N PHE A 1109 50.58 63.24 -28.70
CA PHE A 1109 49.40 62.81 -29.48
C PHE A 1109 48.08 63.56 -29.18
N ASN A 1110 48.17 64.84 -28.79
CA ASN A 1110 47.03 65.72 -28.50
C ASN A 1110 46.01 65.90 -29.65
N ALA A 1111 46.40 65.67 -30.91
CA ALA A 1111 45.49 65.76 -32.06
C ALA A 1111 44.49 64.59 -32.10
N SER A 1112 43.19 64.88 -32.28
CA SER A 1112 42.18 63.81 -32.35
C SER A 1112 42.27 63.00 -33.66
N PRO A 1113 42.31 61.64 -33.60
CA PRO A 1113 42.22 60.73 -34.76
C PRO A 1113 40.92 60.80 -35.59
N SER A 1114 40.01 61.72 -35.25
CA SER A 1114 38.78 62.01 -35.99
C SER A 1114 38.95 63.09 -37.08
N THR A 1115 40.05 63.85 -37.08
CA THR A 1115 40.24 64.93 -38.04
C THR A 1115 40.62 64.41 -39.43
N ASN A 1116 39.83 64.74 -40.46
CA ASN A 1116 40.09 64.38 -41.87
C ASN A 1116 41.29 65.12 -42.49
N HIS A 1117 42.09 65.81 -41.67
CA HIS A 1117 43.14 66.75 -42.09
C HIS A 1117 44.52 66.43 -41.50
N ILE A 1118 44.74 65.23 -40.94
CA ILE A 1118 46.10 64.74 -40.61
C ILE A 1118 46.85 64.38 -41.92
N ASN A 1119 47.16 65.40 -42.71
CA ASN A 1119 48.02 65.29 -43.88
C ASN A 1119 49.49 65.16 -43.43
N PHE A 1120 50.39 64.87 -44.38
CA PHE A 1120 51.80 64.68 -44.05
C PHE A 1120 52.47 65.93 -43.45
N ASN A 1121 52.06 67.13 -43.87
CA ASN A 1121 52.60 68.38 -43.34
C ASN A 1121 52.12 68.62 -41.90
N THR A 1122 50.85 68.39 -41.59
CA THR A 1122 50.33 68.48 -40.20
C THR A 1122 51.01 67.46 -39.27
N TYR A 1123 51.32 66.26 -39.78
CA TYR A 1123 52.14 65.28 -39.06
C TYR A 1123 53.60 65.75 -38.87
N HIS A 1124 54.24 66.26 -39.92
CA HIS A 1124 55.60 66.79 -39.88
C HIS A 1124 55.73 68.05 -39.00
N GLU A 1125 54.69 68.88 -38.95
CA GLU A 1125 54.55 70.01 -38.04
C GLU A 1125 54.32 69.55 -36.60
N SER A 1126 53.53 68.49 -36.35
CA SER A 1126 53.43 67.92 -35.01
C SER A 1126 54.80 67.43 -34.49
N ILE A 1127 55.64 66.85 -35.36
CA ILE A 1127 57.02 66.43 -35.04
C ILE A 1127 57.96 67.64 -34.85
N LYS A 1128 57.87 68.66 -35.71
CA LYS A 1128 58.66 69.91 -35.57
C LYS A 1128 58.26 70.70 -34.32
N ASN A 1129 57.00 70.64 -33.92
CA ASN A 1129 56.48 71.32 -32.75
C ASN A 1129 56.78 70.53 -31.47
N SER A 1130 56.71 69.19 -31.47
CA SER A 1130 57.12 68.37 -30.30
C SER A 1130 58.60 68.53 -29.92
N ILE A 1131 59.45 68.96 -30.86
CA ILE A 1131 60.86 69.32 -30.63
C ILE A 1131 61.01 70.74 -30.02
N LYS A 1132 59.93 71.53 -29.98
CA LYS A 1132 59.89 72.93 -29.49
C LYS A 1132 58.94 73.18 -28.31
N SER A 1133 57.99 72.28 -28.04
CA SER A 1133 56.90 72.45 -27.07
C SER A 1133 57.19 71.75 -25.73
N GLU A 1134 56.17 71.64 -24.87
CA GLU A 1134 56.27 71.03 -23.54
C GLU A 1134 56.17 69.49 -23.55
N ASN A 1135 55.81 68.89 -24.70
CA ASN A 1135 55.79 67.47 -25.06
C ASN A 1135 56.93 66.61 -24.48
N VAL A 1136 56.56 65.55 -23.78
CA VAL A 1136 57.49 64.70 -23.02
C VAL A 1136 58.44 63.90 -23.91
N LEU A 1137 57.93 63.20 -24.93
CA LEU A 1137 58.74 62.31 -25.76
C LEU A 1137 59.59 63.12 -26.76
N GLY A 1138 59.04 64.20 -27.32
CA GLY A 1138 59.78 65.16 -28.14
C GLY A 1138 60.94 65.84 -27.40
N ARG A 1139 60.78 66.22 -26.12
CA ARG A 1139 61.87 66.74 -25.28
C ARG A 1139 62.97 65.72 -25.00
N LEU A 1140 62.61 64.47 -24.66
CA LEU A 1140 63.59 63.39 -24.47
C LEU A 1140 64.39 63.13 -25.75
N PHE A 1141 63.73 63.13 -26.91
CA PHE A 1141 64.41 63.02 -28.21
C PHE A 1141 65.33 64.22 -28.48
N GLY A 1142 64.88 65.45 -28.22
CA GLY A 1142 65.71 66.66 -28.36
C GLY A 1142 66.95 66.64 -27.46
N HIS A 1143 66.83 66.17 -26.22
CA HIS A 1143 67.98 65.98 -25.32
C HIS A 1143 68.95 64.91 -25.81
N LEU A 1144 68.47 63.83 -26.43
CA LEU A 1144 69.31 62.84 -27.11
C LEU A 1144 70.03 63.45 -28.32
N GLU A 1145 69.36 64.26 -29.14
CA GLU A 1145 70.00 64.96 -30.26
C GLU A 1145 71.13 65.89 -29.78
N SER A 1146 70.93 66.63 -28.67
CA SER A 1146 71.97 67.45 -28.04
C SER A 1146 73.12 66.63 -27.48
N TYR A 1147 72.85 65.49 -26.82
CA TYR A 1147 73.89 64.58 -26.32
C TYR A 1147 74.77 64.05 -27.45
N LEU A 1148 74.15 63.54 -28.53
CA LEU A 1148 74.88 63.06 -29.70
C LEU A 1148 75.69 64.17 -30.38
N SER A 1149 75.13 65.38 -30.47
CA SER A 1149 75.83 66.56 -31.00
C SER A 1149 77.08 66.90 -30.17
N VAL A 1150 76.99 66.88 -28.84
CA VAL A 1150 78.15 67.10 -27.96
C VAL A 1150 79.21 66.02 -28.13
N CYS A 1151 78.82 64.74 -28.25
CA CYS A 1151 79.76 63.65 -28.53
C CYS A 1151 80.52 63.83 -29.85
N HIS A 1152 79.94 64.46 -30.88
CA HIS A 1152 80.65 64.72 -32.13
C HIS A 1152 81.61 65.92 -32.08
N ILE A 1153 81.58 66.78 -31.05
CA ILE A 1153 82.48 67.95 -30.96
C ILE A 1153 83.96 67.51 -30.88
N SER A 1154 84.27 66.45 -30.13
CA SER A 1154 85.63 65.91 -29.99
C SER A 1154 86.20 65.35 -31.30
N THR A 1155 85.35 64.88 -32.23
CA THR A 1155 85.78 64.32 -33.52
C THR A 1155 86.37 65.34 -34.51
N PHE A 1156 86.26 66.65 -34.25
CA PHE A 1156 86.74 67.71 -35.15
C PHE A 1156 88.24 67.61 -35.51
N THR A 1157 89.04 66.92 -34.69
CA THR A 1157 90.49 66.76 -34.89
C THR A 1157 90.91 65.36 -35.35
N ALA A 1158 89.96 64.45 -35.63
CA ALA A 1158 90.25 63.12 -36.15
C ALA A 1158 90.49 63.14 -37.67
N THR A 1159 91.66 62.66 -38.11
CA THR A 1159 92.09 62.66 -39.52
C THR A 1159 91.89 61.32 -40.24
N ARG A 1160 91.30 60.32 -39.58
CA ARG A 1160 91.00 58.99 -40.15
C ARG A 1160 89.62 58.97 -40.79
N TYR A 1161 89.54 58.49 -42.02
CA TYR A 1161 88.28 58.19 -42.72
C TYR A 1161 87.67 56.86 -42.22
N PRO A 1162 86.34 56.66 -42.31
CA PRO A 1162 85.71 55.38 -41.99
C PRO A 1162 86.12 54.32 -43.03
N CYS A 1163 86.63 53.16 -42.57
CA CYS A 1163 87.27 52.15 -43.43
C CYS A 1163 86.40 50.91 -43.68
N SER A 1164 85.45 50.62 -42.80
CA SER A 1164 84.54 49.48 -42.85
C SER A 1164 83.08 49.91 -43.06
N VAL A 1165 82.23 49.01 -43.58
CA VAL A 1165 80.79 49.27 -43.74
C VAL A 1165 80.14 49.66 -42.40
N PHE A 1166 80.59 49.08 -41.28
CA PHE A 1166 80.13 49.46 -39.94
C PHE A 1166 80.49 50.90 -39.58
N GLU A 1167 81.75 51.32 -39.76
CA GLU A 1167 82.18 52.71 -39.54
C GLU A 1167 81.47 53.69 -40.51
N MET A 1168 81.26 53.30 -41.77
CA MET A 1168 80.57 54.12 -42.77
C MET A 1168 79.10 54.34 -42.42
N LEU A 1169 78.39 53.29 -41.99
CA LEU A 1169 77.00 53.38 -41.51
C LEU A 1169 76.91 54.17 -40.19
N GLY A 1170 77.86 53.99 -39.27
CA GLY A 1170 77.95 54.79 -38.04
C GLY A 1170 78.18 56.27 -38.34
N TRP A 1171 79.11 56.60 -39.26
CA TRP A 1171 79.41 57.97 -39.66
C TRP A 1171 78.25 58.65 -40.41
N LEU A 1172 77.63 57.96 -41.38
CA LEU A 1172 76.44 58.45 -42.08
C LEU A 1172 75.21 58.54 -41.16
N GLY A 1173 75.12 57.66 -40.15
CA GLY A 1173 74.15 57.73 -39.06
C GLY A 1173 74.34 58.98 -38.22
N GLY A 1174 75.55 59.18 -37.69
CA GLY A 1174 75.94 60.34 -36.87
C GLY A 1174 76.03 61.68 -37.62
N LEU A 1175 76.03 61.67 -38.97
CA LEU A 1175 76.34 62.84 -39.79
C LEU A 1175 75.55 64.10 -39.40
N LYS A 1176 74.23 64.00 -39.16
CA LYS A 1176 73.37 65.12 -38.71
C LYS A 1176 73.91 65.86 -37.47
N TYR A 1177 74.57 65.14 -36.57
CA TYR A 1177 75.11 65.63 -35.30
C TYR A 1177 76.55 66.14 -35.42
N ASN A 1178 77.20 65.94 -36.57
CA ASN A 1178 78.59 66.32 -36.80
C ASN A 1178 78.70 67.73 -37.43
N ALA A 1179 79.74 68.50 -37.04
CA ALA A 1179 80.01 69.81 -37.63
C ALA A 1179 80.22 69.77 -39.17
N PHE A 1180 80.64 68.62 -39.72
CA PHE A 1180 80.77 68.42 -41.16
C PHE A 1180 79.42 68.44 -41.91
N TYR A 1181 78.28 68.22 -41.23
CA TYR A 1181 76.93 68.37 -41.83
C TYR A 1181 76.75 69.74 -42.47
N TYR A 1182 77.14 70.80 -41.77
CA TYR A 1182 77.03 72.17 -42.26
C TYR A 1182 77.99 72.42 -43.43
N LYS A 1183 79.21 71.85 -43.40
CA LYS A 1183 80.15 71.93 -44.52
C LYS A 1183 79.59 71.25 -45.78
N VAL A 1184 79.03 70.04 -45.67
CA VAL A 1184 78.39 69.34 -46.79
C VAL A 1184 77.18 70.12 -47.30
N ARG A 1185 76.27 70.53 -46.40
CA ARG A 1185 75.09 71.33 -46.75
C ARG A 1185 75.46 72.61 -47.48
N ASP A 1186 76.48 73.33 -47.00
CA ASP A 1186 76.84 74.65 -47.51
C ASP A 1186 77.70 74.56 -48.78
N GLN A 1187 78.48 73.49 -48.94
CA GLN A 1187 79.11 73.14 -50.21
C GLN A 1187 78.06 72.73 -51.26
N CYS A 1188 77.05 71.93 -50.90
CA CYS A 1188 75.92 71.66 -51.79
C CYS A 1188 75.15 72.95 -52.14
N ASN A 1189 74.94 73.86 -51.19
CA ASN A 1189 74.34 75.17 -51.44
C ASN A 1189 75.18 76.07 -52.35
N ALA A 1190 76.51 75.94 -52.33
CA ALA A 1190 77.41 76.60 -53.28
C ALA A 1190 77.26 75.97 -54.68
N SER A 1191 77.37 74.65 -54.80
CA SER A 1191 77.14 73.94 -56.07
C SER A 1191 75.75 74.20 -56.66
N ILE A 1192 74.71 74.36 -55.84
CA ILE A 1192 73.36 74.75 -56.29
C ILE A 1192 73.34 76.16 -56.88
N LYS A 1193 74.22 77.09 -56.46
CA LYS A 1193 74.33 78.41 -57.08
C LYS A 1193 75.05 78.32 -58.43
N ASP A 1194 76.19 77.65 -58.45
CA ASP A 1194 77.10 77.59 -59.60
C ASP A 1194 76.57 76.69 -60.74
N GLU A 1195 75.72 75.70 -60.42
CA GLU A 1195 75.08 74.81 -61.39
C GLU A 1195 74.01 75.53 -62.24
N ASN A 1196 74.22 75.58 -63.55
CA ASN A 1196 73.30 76.20 -64.50
C ASN A 1196 72.25 75.22 -65.07
N ASN A 1197 72.49 73.91 -65.00
CA ASN A 1197 71.57 72.89 -65.49
C ASN A 1197 70.46 72.60 -64.46
N ARG A 1198 69.21 72.77 -64.89
CA ARG A 1198 68.01 72.61 -64.04
C ARG A 1198 67.87 71.22 -63.41
N ALA A 1199 68.30 70.14 -64.08
CA ALA A 1199 68.11 68.80 -63.55
C ALA A 1199 69.07 68.47 -62.37
N PRO A 1200 70.41 68.64 -62.49
CA PRO A 1200 71.31 68.53 -61.32
C PRO A 1200 70.99 69.54 -60.22
N LYS A 1201 70.63 70.79 -60.56
CA LYS A 1201 70.25 71.83 -59.58
C LYS A 1201 69.04 71.41 -58.74
N ASN A 1202 68.01 70.80 -59.35
CA ASN A 1202 66.88 70.22 -58.63
C ASN A 1202 67.29 69.04 -57.75
N ILE A 1203 68.08 68.09 -58.28
CA ILE A 1203 68.54 66.91 -57.53
C ILE A 1203 69.36 67.32 -56.29
N LEU A 1204 70.26 68.30 -56.44
CA LEU A 1204 71.03 68.85 -55.31
C LEU A 1204 70.12 69.57 -54.30
N ALA A 1205 69.10 70.31 -54.76
CA ALA A 1205 68.12 70.94 -53.88
C ALA A 1205 67.30 69.92 -53.09
N ASP A 1206 66.82 68.84 -53.72
CA ASP A 1206 66.13 67.73 -53.05
C ASP A 1206 67.07 66.98 -52.08
N ILE A 1207 68.36 66.85 -52.42
CA ILE A 1207 69.37 66.31 -51.51
C ILE A 1207 69.50 67.20 -50.26
N VAL A 1208 69.64 68.51 -50.41
CA VAL A 1208 69.77 69.44 -49.27
C VAL A 1208 68.47 69.55 -48.46
N ALA A 1209 67.30 69.55 -49.10
CA ALA A 1209 66.01 69.75 -48.45
C ALA A 1209 65.43 68.48 -47.80
N HIS A 1210 65.71 67.29 -48.36
CA HIS A 1210 65.00 66.06 -48.01
C HIS A 1210 65.93 64.88 -47.70
N HIS A 1211 66.95 64.60 -48.52
CA HIS A 1211 67.80 63.41 -48.29
C HIS A 1211 68.84 63.62 -47.19
N LEU A 1212 69.65 64.68 -47.25
CA LEU A 1212 70.69 64.98 -46.26
C LEU A 1212 70.12 65.19 -44.84
N PRO A 1213 68.97 65.84 -44.62
CA PRO A 1213 68.37 65.93 -43.28
C PRO A 1213 67.75 64.63 -42.76
N SER A 1214 67.58 63.60 -43.61
CA SER A 1214 66.94 62.33 -43.24
C SER A 1214 67.87 61.11 -43.27
N ILE A 1215 69.05 61.20 -43.92
CA ILE A 1215 69.99 60.10 -44.17
C ILE A 1215 70.36 59.30 -42.90
N SER A 1216 70.46 59.97 -41.75
CA SER A 1216 70.75 59.34 -40.46
C SER A 1216 69.77 58.22 -40.09
N ALA A 1217 68.46 58.39 -40.33
CA ALA A 1217 67.44 57.48 -39.79
C ALA A 1217 67.28 56.15 -40.57
N PRO A 1218 67.35 56.09 -41.92
CA PRO A 1218 67.48 54.84 -42.66
C PRO A 1218 68.80 54.12 -42.37
N THR A 1219 69.91 54.87 -42.32
CA THR A 1219 71.26 54.33 -42.05
C THR A 1219 71.34 53.67 -40.67
N TYR A 1220 70.85 54.37 -39.64
CA TYR A 1220 70.69 53.83 -38.29
C TYR A 1220 69.86 52.53 -38.25
N ARG A 1221 68.74 52.49 -38.98
CA ARG A 1221 67.87 51.29 -39.03
C ARG A 1221 68.54 50.13 -39.74
N LEU A 1222 69.31 50.38 -40.80
CA LEU A 1222 70.09 49.35 -41.48
C LEU A 1222 71.17 48.80 -40.54
N LEU A 1223 71.87 49.67 -39.82
CA LEU A 1223 72.88 49.29 -38.85
C LEU A 1223 72.29 48.43 -37.72
N VAL A 1224 71.23 48.93 -37.05
CA VAL A 1224 70.50 48.19 -36.00
C VAL A 1224 69.87 46.87 -36.50
N ALA A 1225 69.48 46.78 -37.77
CA ALA A 1225 68.99 45.53 -38.36
C ALA A 1225 70.09 44.50 -38.65
N ILE A 1226 71.36 44.94 -38.77
CA ILE A 1226 72.53 44.08 -38.97
C ILE A 1226 73.17 43.68 -37.62
N THR A 1227 73.27 44.62 -36.68
CA THR A 1227 74.02 44.46 -35.42
C THR A 1227 73.15 44.35 -34.17
N GLY A 1228 71.83 44.42 -34.31
CA GLY A 1228 70.87 44.44 -33.21
C GLY A 1228 70.72 45.81 -32.55
N THR A 1229 69.90 45.88 -31.50
CA THR A 1229 69.73 47.10 -30.66
C THR A 1229 70.79 47.24 -29.56
N GLY A 1230 71.67 46.26 -29.42
CA GLY A 1230 72.68 46.13 -28.38
C GLY A 1230 72.34 45.12 -27.29
N ASP A 1231 73.39 44.49 -26.75
CA ASP A 1231 73.35 43.46 -25.71
C ASP A 1231 74.51 43.63 -24.72
N SER A 1232 74.74 42.66 -23.83
CA SER A 1232 75.79 42.73 -22.79
C SER A 1232 77.23 42.77 -23.31
N HIS A 1233 77.47 42.46 -24.59
CA HIS A 1233 78.77 42.34 -25.26
C HIS A 1233 78.93 43.23 -26.50
N SER A 1234 77.84 43.80 -27.04
CA SER A 1234 77.84 44.67 -28.22
C SER A 1234 77.56 46.14 -27.88
N HIS A 1235 77.61 47.01 -28.89
CA HIS A 1235 77.22 48.42 -28.76
C HIS A 1235 75.70 48.58 -28.75
N TYR A 1236 75.19 49.47 -27.91
CA TYR A 1236 73.78 49.84 -27.90
C TYR A 1236 73.44 50.84 -29.00
N GLY A 1237 72.18 50.84 -29.44
CA GLY A 1237 71.70 51.67 -30.55
C GLY A 1237 72.14 53.13 -30.46
N CYS A 1238 71.97 53.79 -29.31
CA CYS A 1238 72.41 55.17 -29.11
C CYS A 1238 73.92 55.39 -29.31
N GLU A 1239 74.75 54.37 -29.11
CA GLU A 1239 76.20 54.45 -29.31
C GLU A 1239 76.59 54.36 -30.78
N TYR A 1240 75.77 53.75 -31.65
CA TYR A 1240 75.99 53.74 -33.10
C TYR A 1240 75.93 55.12 -33.74
N LEU A 1241 75.27 56.08 -33.08
CA LEU A 1241 75.16 57.48 -33.50
C LEU A 1241 76.19 58.39 -32.82
N GLY A 1242 77.06 57.84 -31.97
CA GLY A 1242 78.02 58.59 -31.15
C GLY A 1242 79.49 58.29 -31.50
N GLU A 1243 80.39 59.03 -30.85
CA GLU A 1243 81.83 59.06 -31.19
C GLU A 1243 82.58 57.72 -31.02
N LYS A 1244 82.08 56.77 -30.21
CA LYS A 1244 82.82 55.52 -29.91
C LYS A 1244 83.33 54.79 -31.15
N ILE A 1245 82.54 54.73 -32.22
CA ILE A 1245 82.92 54.02 -33.47
C ILE A 1245 84.10 54.68 -34.18
N ALA A 1246 84.32 55.99 -34.02
CA ALA A 1246 85.44 56.70 -34.63
C ALA A 1246 86.78 56.52 -33.88
N LEU A 1247 86.77 55.97 -32.65
CA LEU A 1247 87.93 55.96 -31.75
C LEU A 1247 88.35 54.58 -31.21
N ILE A 1248 87.68 53.48 -31.56
CA ILE A 1248 88.08 52.12 -31.14
C ILE A 1248 89.24 51.61 -32.04
N CYS A 1249 90.39 52.29 -31.94
CA CYS A 1249 91.69 51.93 -32.53
C CYS A 1249 92.83 52.69 -31.82
N PHE A 1250 92.87 52.62 -30.49
CA PHE A 1250 94.02 52.95 -29.64
C PHE A 1250 93.99 52.07 -28.38
#